data_AF-A0A9Q0RTM1-F1
#
_entry.id   AF-A0A9Q0RTM1-F1
#
_cell.length_a   1.000
_cell.length_b   1.000
_cell.length_c   1.000
_cell.angle_alpha   90.00
_cell.angle_beta   90.00
_cell.angle_gamma   90.00
#
_symmetry.space_group_name_H-M   'P 1'
#
loop_
_entity.id
_entity.type
_entity.pdbx_description
1 polymer ?
#
loop_
_entity_poly.entity_id
_entity_poly.type
_entity_poly.pdbx_seq_one_letter_code
_entity_poly.pdbx_strand_id
1 'polypeptide(L)'
;MASEIDYSSIDIDGGILEGGGQILRIAISLAGIFRRPLHVFNIRGNRPKPGLMAQHLTGLQLARNITGGELYGDKIGSCEIRYKPAKRSDLSVIEYFADTRTAGSITLLLQATLPILVYGTDKQSKLRLRGGTNVSMSPQVDFTTLVLKPLLHEFGIDFNICVPTRGYFPKGGGEVIASVEPKPNGPLPPIILMNRGDIVRIDGYSFVGGRLPFSIAKEMSDQASLLLRSRLSSTVSINIQSVHEKIVGNNGNGSGIVLIATTTTGCKISGSALGSRDSTATQIGSEAAEALLKELEIGTAVDCYIQDQLIIFMALASGLSSILAGPITLHTQTAIYVVEKILPQKMYKNVEEYFKQLNLDGDDEFSSKTDSTKPNWNLTLQNLIISNFTKEKFNLSTFADNWERYKSVCFDHKNVSSTIDKFIVDAIKVNLEHSSGKDEQKAKNYREFGNSAYKSKDIKKAFDYYSKAVLYAPVNTESAELALAYGNRSAIYFEQYQWENCLLDIKLALDNGYAVYKRNRKLLIRKIECLIALNRFEEARSVLDELPEHDPNLDSFEDDRAQRLRLQLIDIDAGMPKEETQIDPLLPIIYNLCQTKKFIPTKDLLSLSCKLELCYNETKGRHLVARENIKPGEIVIVEFPASSVLLKQYEHSFCHHCNKSLQYTNEPLKFSSKVSCDLCTNVIFCSQMCKKLANTYHQYECSILPILHDIGIGHLSFRLLVTTRIDTIRQVVENYIKEGSNPLVFKDAVDLFSCYMQVYQLVDHSNKFTHEDLLQYTITAGLLARLAIHSGYIHNYDEELFVGGILLRHILQLVTNAHSISLFYNFNSNDDKFFQDNFKDVRIASAIYPTVSLLNHSCDPNVVATFVQGSLNIIRASKEILAGDEVFNCYGPHFVRFNHVERKRVLEDQYFFKCTCQRCEFEQRNGFEEYYPICCQKYDCKIKNFPLYRTKPNEDFFICPNCNCHSLETNVKKKINSIQSYLKRIDDILKQIEEFPNDSINKMIEIEGYLDILEEMLCRDQSYHLGHLFDRVSEHYWKMDKVGKSIFYLNKSISIIAANLGPNSIELSFELVKLCDLYYVLFTTTNYNKELNEKIQSTFEVTIKLLGNFSFLDNETCYFAKESKRLSSYLDSMKAKWQAS
;
A
#
# COMPACT_ATOMS: atom_id res chain seq x y z
N MET A 1 1.06 15.64 35.60
CA MET A 1 1.94 14.75 34.80
C MET A 1 3.29 14.49 35.50
N ALA A 2 3.35 14.35 36.83
CA ALA A 2 4.63 14.25 37.56
C ALA A 2 4.79 12.98 38.43
N SER A 3 3.95 11.95 38.27
CA SER A 3 3.93 10.81 39.21
C SER A 3 4.56 9.51 38.71
N GLU A 4 5.02 9.38 37.46
CA GLU A 4 5.65 8.15 36.96
C GLU A 4 6.73 8.43 35.90
N ILE A 5 7.87 9.01 36.31
CA ILE A 5 9.03 9.12 35.43
C ILE A 5 10.24 8.49 36.13
N ASP A 6 10.77 7.42 35.53
CA ASP A 6 12.01 6.76 35.94
C ASP A 6 13.19 7.76 35.87
N TYR A 7 13.95 7.87 36.96
CA TYR A 7 15.10 8.79 37.07
C TYR A 7 16.42 8.20 36.55
N SER A 8 16.38 7.03 35.91
CA SER A 8 17.53 6.45 35.20
C SER A 8 18.05 7.37 34.08
N SER A 9 19.36 7.30 33.81
CA SER A 9 20.01 8.06 32.73
C SER A 9 19.49 7.58 31.38
N ILE A 10 19.11 8.50 30.51
CA ILE A 10 18.62 8.17 29.17
C ILE A 10 19.80 8.09 28.21
N ASP A 11 19.96 6.95 27.55
CA ASP A 11 20.97 6.73 26.51
C ASP A 11 20.38 6.97 25.12
N ILE A 12 21.05 7.80 24.31
CA ILE A 12 20.67 8.12 22.94
C ILE A 12 21.88 7.96 22.00
N ASP A 13 21.69 7.19 20.92
CA ASP A 13 22.67 7.11 19.83
C ASP A 13 22.45 8.30 18.86
N GLY A 14 23.43 9.19 18.78
CA GLY A 14 23.46 10.37 17.93
C GLY A 14 23.79 10.11 16.46
N GLY A 15 23.97 8.85 16.07
CA GLY A 15 24.15 8.37 14.69
C GLY A 15 22.87 7.80 14.07
N ILE A 16 21.76 7.71 14.79
CA ILE A 16 20.49 7.19 14.26
C ILE A 16 19.81 8.20 13.32
N LEU A 17 19.09 7.70 12.31
CA LEU A 17 18.33 8.49 11.32
C LEU A 17 19.18 9.55 10.61
N GLU A 18 18.84 10.84 10.74
CA GLU A 18 19.60 11.95 10.14
C GLU A 18 21.06 11.98 10.64
N GLY A 19 21.33 11.41 11.83
CA GLY A 19 22.64 11.44 12.47
C GLY A 19 23.19 12.86 12.57
N GLY A 20 22.29 13.84 12.77
CA GLY A 20 22.57 15.26 12.70
C GLY A 20 22.62 15.96 14.05
N GLY A 21 22.62 17.30 14.01
CA GLY A 21 22.54 18.10 15.23
C GLY A 21 21.15 18.12 15.88
N GLN A 22 20.10 17.69 15.15
CA GLN A 22 18.70 17.68 15.59
C GLN A 22 18.51 16.86 16.88
N ILE A 23 19.09 15.65 16.92
CA ILE A 23 19.00 14.73 18.07
C ILE A 23 19.46 15.42 19.35
N LEU A 24 20.62 16.06 19.30
CA LEU A 24 21.21 16.73 20.46
C LEU A 24 20.30 17.84 21.00
N ARG A 25 19.70 18.64 20.12
CA ARG A 25 18.89 19.79 20.51
C ARG A 25 17.58 19.38 21.18
N ILE A 26 16.92 18.35 20.66
CA ILE A 26 15.67 17.86 21.23
C ILE A 26 15.94 17.08 22.52
N ALA A 27 16.98 16.24 22.52
CA ALA A 27 17.36 15.45 23.69
C ALA A 27 17.76 16.34 24.87
N ILE A 28 18.62 17.35 24.65
CA ILE A 28 19.04 18.27 25.71
C ILE A 28 17.88 19.11 26.24
N SER A 29 16.95 19.52 25.35
CA SER A 29 15.73 20.23 25.74
C SER A 29 14.86 19.40 26.67
N LEU A 30 14.50 18.18 26.26
CA LEU A 30 13.63 17.30 27.06
C LEU A 30 14.30 16.88 28.37
N ALA A 31 15.59 16.51 28.33
CA ALA A 31 16.35 16.20 29.54
C ALA A 31 16.36 17.39 30.51
N GLY A 32 16.55 18.61 29.99
CA GLY A 32 16.52 19.85 30.76
C GLY A 32 15.15 20.17 31.35
N ILE A 33 14.06 19.92 30.62
CA ILE A 33 12.67 20.13 31.09
C ILE A 33 12.32 19.14 32.20
N PHE A 34 12.54 17.84 31.97
CA PHE A 34 12.18 16.76 32.90
C PHE A 34 13.21 16.51 33.99
N ARG A 35 14.33 17.25 33.98
CA ARG A 35 15.42 17.13 34.95
C ARG A 35 16.00 15.71 35.03
N ARG A 36 16.12 15.04 33.87
CA ARG A 36 16.65 13.68 33.75
C ARG A 36 18.10 13.70 33.23
N PRO A 37 19.00 12.87 33.77
CA PRO A 37 20.33 12.68 33.18
C PRO A 37 20.22 12.11 31.75
N LEU A 38 21.10 12.58 30.87
CA LEU A 38 21.16 12.23 29.47
C LEU A 38 22.58 11.85 29.08
N HIS A 39 22.73 10.79 28.32
CA HIS A 39 23.98 10.37 27.70
C HIS A 39 23.75 10.20 26.20
N VAL A 40 24.50 10.94 25.39
CA VAL A 40 24.44 10.84 23.94
C VAL A 40 25.81 10.41 23.42
N PHE A 41 25.87 9.28 22.71
CA PHE A 41 27.08 8.75 22.09
C PHE A 41 26.95 8.72 20.56
N ASN A 42 28.01 8.43 19.81
CA ASN A 42 28.03 8.46 18.34
C ASN A 42 27.54 9.78 17.71
N ILE A 43 27.81 10.92 18.38
CA ILE A 43 27.34 12.23 17.94
C ILE A 43 27.81 12.52 16.51
N ARG A 44 26.83 12.70 15.60
CA ARG A 44 27.08 12.97 14.18
C ARG A 44 27.89 11.88 13.47
N GLY A 45 27.74 10.62 13.89
CA GLY A 45 28.44 9.47 13.32
C GLY A 45 28.27 9.29 11.81
N ASN A 46 27.12 9.69 11.26
CA ASN A 46 26.83 9.57 9.82
C ASN A 46 27.21 10.82 9.01
N ARG A 47 27.87 11.82 9.61
CA ARG A 47 28.27 13.05 8.92
C ARG A 47 29.75 12.98 8.51
N PRO A 48 30.15 13.61 7.39
CA PRO A 48 31.54 13.64 6.95
C PRO A 48 32.53 14.17 8.00
N LYS A 49 32.05 15.02 8.92
CA LYS A 49 32.79 15.49 10.09
C LYS A 49 32.02 15.11 11.35
N PRO A 50 32.32 13.97 11.99
CA PRO A 50 31.65 13.55 13.23
C PRO A 50 31.94 14.47 14.42
N GLY A 51 31.15 14.30 15.47
CA GLY A 51 31.28 15.01 16.74
C GLY A 51 30.69 16.43 16.77
N LEU A 52 30.80 17.06 17.94
CA LEU A 52 30.28 18.41 18.21
C LEU A 52 30.94 19.47 17.33
N MET A 53 30.12 20.35 16.75
CA MET A 53 30.55 21.57 16.06
C MET A 53 30.32 22.76 17.00
N ALA A 54 30.86 23.93 16.67
CA ALA A 54 30.74 25.14 17.50
C ALA A 54 29.30 25.42 17.97
N GLN A 55 28.32 25.40 17.05
CA GLN A 55 26.91 25.62 17.40
C GLN A 55 26.31 24.55 18.33
N HIS A 56 26.73 23.28 18.19
CA HIS A 56 26.27 22.20 19.08
C HIS A 56 26.84 22.41 20.48
N LEU A 57 28.15 22.66 20.56
CA LEU A 57 28.84 22.91 21.82
C LEU A 57 28.22 24.10 22.56
N THR A 58 28.08 25.24 21.88
CA THR A 58 27.51 26.45 22.48
C THR A 58 26.06 26.24 22.92
N GLY A 59 25.24 25.53 22.14
CA GLY A 59 23.86 25.22 22.50
C GLY A 59 23.76 24.32 23.74
N LEU A 60 24.59 23.28 23.85
CA LEU A 60 24.63 22.39 25.02
C LEU A 60 25.12 23.12 26.27
N GLN A 61 26.15 23.97 26.14
CA GLN A 61 26.65 24.79 27.25
C GLN A 61 25.61 25.81 27.70
N LEU A 62 24.86 26.40 26.77
CA LEU A 62 23.76 27.31 27.11
C LEU A 62 22.64 26.57 27.86
N ALA A 63 22.23 25.39 27.39
CA ALA A 63 21.24 24.56 28.09
C ALA A 63 21.71 24.17 29.51
N ARG A 64 23.00 23.81 29.67
CA ARG A 64 23.63 23.58 30.98
C ARG A 64 23.52 24.82 31.87
N ASN A 65 23.90 25.99 31.36
CA ASN A 65 23.87 27.23 32.12
C ASN A 65 22.43 27.61 32.54
N ILE A 66 21.45 27.45 31.64
CA ILE A 66 20.03 27.67 31.94
C ILE A 66 19.54 26.72 33.02
N THR A 67 19.96 25.46 33.01
CA THR A 67 19.46 24.44 33.95
C THR A 67 20.25 24.35 35.24
N GLY A 68 21.40 25.02 35.34
CA GLY A 68 22.34 24.91 36.47
C GLY A 68 23.02 23.53 36.58
N GLY A 69 23.05 22.75 35.50
CA GLY A 69 23.53 21.35 35.50
C GLY A 69 25.02 21.15 35.24
N GLU A 70 25.43 19.89 35.14
CA GLU A 70 26.77 19.45 34.73
C GLU A 70 26.74 18.92 33.29
N LEU A 71 27.81 19.16 32.52
CA LEU A 71 27.98 18.65 31.16
C LEU A 71 29.40 18.15 30.99
N TYR A 72 29.54 16.89 30.59
CA TYR A 72 30.80 16.23 30.26
C TYR A 72 30.88 16.00 28.76
N GLY A 73 32.08 16.10 28.18
CA GLY A 73 32.30 15.94 26.75
C GLY A 73 32.02 17.21 25.92
N ASP A 74 31.90 18.37 26.56
CA ASP A 74 31.66 19.67 25.92
C ASP A 74 32.92 20.25 25.25
N LYS A 75 33.45 19.51 24.26
CA LYS A 75 34.57 19.93 23.41
C LYS A 75 34.23 19.74 21.93
N ILE A 76 34.77 20.60 21.07
CA ILE A 76 34.64 20.47 19.61
C ILE A 76 35.21 19.10 19.20
N GLY A 77 34.49 18.39 18.33
CA GLY A 77 34.82 17.04 17.87
C GLY A 77 34.43 15.92 18.83
N SER A 78 33.87 16.20 20.01
CA SER A 78 33.41 15.14 20.91
C SER A 78 32.30 14.32 20.27
N CYS A 79 32.45 13.00 20.29
CA CYS A 79 31.45 12.05 19.80
C CYS A 79 30.52 11.54 20.92
N GLU A 80 30.73 12.00 22.15
CA GLU A 80 29.97 11.59 23.33
C GLU A 80 29.80 12.78 24.30
N ILE A 81 28.62 12.89 24.91
CA ILE A 81 28.34 13.82 26.01
C ILE A 81 27.53 13.14 27.11
N ARG A 82 27.77 13.54 28.37
CA ARG A 82 26.88 13.24 29.49
C ARG A 82 26.39 14.54 30.10
N TYR A 83 25.09 14.71 30.18
CA TYR A 83 24.42 15.89 30.70
C TYR A 83 23.59 15.53 31.92
N LYS A 84 23.76 16.28 33.00
CA LYS A 84 23.03 16.10 34.25
C LYS A 84 22.42 17.43 34.69
N PRO A 85 21.14 17.69 34.39
CA PRO A 85 20.47 18.92 34.83
C PRO A 85 20.35 18.97 36.37
N ALA A 86 20.34 20.17 36.95
CA ALA A 86 20.13 20.32 38.40
C ALA A 86 18.71 19.96 38.81
N LYS A 87 18.55 19.38 40.02
CA LYS A 87 17.24 18.95 40.58
C LYS A 87 16.31 20.11 40.93
N ARG A 88 16.86 21.27 41.26
CA ARG A 88 16.16 22.54 41.41
C ARG A 88 17.04 23.61 40.80
N SER A 89 16.49 24.38 39.88
CA SER A 89 17.16 25.57 39.39
C SER A 89 16.65 26.76 40.20
N ASP A 90 17.44 27.22 41.16
CA ASP A 90 17.27 28.58 41.66
C ASP A 90 17.71 29.54 40.55
N LEU A 91 16.80 29.80 39.61
CA LEU A 91 17.03 30.68 38.46
C LEU A 91 16.96 32.12 38.96
N SER A 92 18.00 32.54 39.67
CA SER A 92 18.26 33.95 40.00
C SER A 92 18.72 34.73 38.76
N VAL A 93 19.26 34.03 37.76
CA VAL A 93 19.74 34.59 36.50
C VAL A 93 18.60 34.70 35.48
N ILE A 94 18.28 35.94 35.11
CA ILE A 94 17.23 36.30 34.15
C ILE A 94 17.81 36.48 32.73
N GLU A 95 19.12 36.72 32.61
CA GLU A 95 19.78 36.98 31.33
C GLU A 95 20.95 36.02 31.07
N TYR A 96 20.92 35.32 29.94
CA TYR A 96 21.95 34.37 29.52
C TYR A 96 22.63 34.83 28.23
N PHE A 97 23.94 34.63 28.16
CA PHE A 97 24.75 34.97 26.99
C PHE A 97 25.38 33.73 26.37
N ALA A 98 25.35 33.64 25.04
CA ALA A 98 26.05 32.60 24.29
C ALA A 98 26.62 33.14 22.98
N ASP A 99 27.86 32.77 22.67
CA ASP A 99 28.57 33.19 21.47
C ASP A 99 29.20 31.97 20.78
N THR A 100 28.79 31.71 19.55
CA THR A 100 29.33 30.61 18.73
C THR A 100 30.73 30.90 18.18
N ARG A 101 31.22 32.15 18.29
CA ARG A 101 32.50 32.67 17.78
C ARG A 101 32.76 32.42 16.29
N THR A 102 31.74 32.00 15.57
CA THR A 102 31.76 31.57 14.16
C THR A 102 30.42 31.96 13.53
N ALA A 103 30.19 31.59 12.27
CA ALA A 103 28.86 31.68 11.65
C ALA A 103 27.91 30.54 12.10
N GLY A 104 28.09 29.97 13.30
CA GLY A 104 27.18 28.97 13.86
C GLY A 104 25.78 29.56 14.04
N SER A 105 24.75 28.80 13.66
CA SER A 105 23.39 29.33 13.57
C SER A 105 22.77 29.62 14.94
N ILE A 106 22.38 30.88 15.18
CA ILE A 106 21.74 31.32 16.42
C ILE A 106 20.36 30.68 16.60
N THR A 107 19.60 30.50 15.52
CA THR A 107 18.24 29.92 15.59
C THR A 107 18.27 28.48 16.10
N LEU A 108 19.35 27.74 15.84
CA LEU A 108 19.54 26.39 16.40
C LEU A 108 19.90 26.40 17.89
N LEU A 109 20.59 27.44 18.39
CA LEU A 109 20.78 27.62 19.83
C LEU A 109 19.44 27.90 20.51
N LEU A 110 18.62 28.75 19.89
CA LEU A 110 17.27 29.04 20.37
C LEU A 110 16.39 27.78 20.34
N GLN A 111 16.41 26.99 19.27
CA GLN A 111 15.65 25.73 19.16
C GLN A 111 15.98 24.76 20.32
N ALA A 112 17.24 24.71 20.74
CA ALA A 112 17.68 23.82 21.82
C ALA A 112 17.35 24.30 23.24
N THR A 113 16.96 25.57 23.40
CA THR A 113 16.85 26.21 24.72
C THR A 113 15.50 26.87 24.98
N LEU A 114 14.79 27.27 23.94
CA LEU A 114 13.44 27.82 24.02
C LEU A 114 12.47 26.88 24.77
N PRO A 115 12.40 25.57 24.49
CA PRO A 115 11.54 24.66 25.26
C PRO A 115 11.87 24.62 26.75
N ILE A 116 13.17 24.71 27.10
CA ILE A 116 13.63 24.75 28.50
C ILE A 116 13.18 26.04 29.17
N LEU A 117 13.22 27.19 28.48
CA LEU A 117 12.77 28.47 29.05
C LEU A 117 11.25 28.59 29.14
N VAL A 118 10.51 27.91 28.26
CA VAL A 118 9.04 27.89 28.33
C VAL A 118 8.56 26.99 29.48
N TYR A 119 9.19 25.83 29.70
CA TYR A 119 8.70 24.81 30.66
C TYR A 119 9.52 24.68 31.95
N GLY A 120 10.78 25.06 31.92
CA GLY A 120 11.75 24.77 32.99
C GLY A 120 11.98 25.92 33.97
N THR A 121 11.31 27.07 33.77
CA THR A 121 11.39 28.27 34.62
C THR A 121 10.01 28.90 34.80
N ASP A 122 9.81 29.59 35.92
CA ASP A 122 8.62 30.39 36.23
C ASP A 122 8.87 31.90 36.06
N LYS A 123 10.05 32.29 35.57
CA LYS A 123 10.45 33.69 35.36
C LYS A 123 10.69 33.97 33.90
N GLN A 124 10.25 35.16 33.45
CA GLN A 124 10.64 35.73 32.17
C GLN A 124 12.17 35.69 32.05
N SER A 125 12.67 35.25 30.89
CA SER A 125 14.10 35.05 30.67
C SER A 125 14.55 35.72 29.37
N LYS A 126 15.80 36.16 29.32
CA LYS A 126 16.39 36.85 28.18
C LYS A 126 17.64 36.13 27.70
N LEU A 127 17.71 35.85 26.41
CA LEU A 127 18.85 35.26 25.73
C LEU A 127 19.53 36.31 24.84
N ARG A 128 20.83 36.51 25.04
CA ARG A 128 21.68 37.31 24.15
C ARG A 128 22.62 36.38 23.40
N LEU A 129 22.33 36.15 22.12
CA LEU A 129 22.96 35.14 21.29
C LEU A 129 23.80 35.77 20.18
N ARG A 130 25.04 35.32 19.98
CA ARG A 130 25.97 35.78 18.93
C ARG A 130 26.42 34.66 17.99
N GLY A 131 26.43 34.95 16.69
CA GLY A 131 26.68 33.95 15.64
C GLY A 131 26.11 34.34 14.27
N GLY A 132 25.68 33.34 13.49
CA GLY A 132 25.00 33.52 12.22
C GLY A 132 23.49 33.71 12.39
N THR A 133 22.93 34.77 11.79
CA THR A 133 21.47 35.04 11.80
C THR A 133 20.78 34.48 10.57
N ASN A 134 21.46 34.50 9.43
CA ASN A 134 20.97 34.04 8.13
C ASN A 134 22.09 33.23 7.47
N VAL A 135 22.15 31.94 7.80
CA VAL A 135 23.19 31.01 7.34
C VAL A 135 22.56 29.75 6.77
N SER A 136 23.27 29.09 5.86
CA SER A 136 22.78 27.88 5.20
C SER A 136 22.57 26.72 6.19
N MET A 137 21.74 25.74 5.79
CA MET A 137 21.43 24.54 6.57
C MET A 137 20.85 24.83 7.96
N SER A 138 20.15 25.96 8.11
CA SER A 138 19.41 26.32 9.32
C SER A 138 18.28 27.31 9.00
N PRO A 139 17.22 27.37 9.82
CA PRO A 139 16.21 28.41 9.67
C PRO A 139 16.81 29.81 9.83
N GLN A 140 16.43 30.72 8.95
CA GLN A 140 16.77 32.14 9.09
C GLN A 140 16.04 32.73 10.30
N VAL A 141 16.62 33.75 10.96
CA VAL A 141 15.96 34.39 12.12
C VAL A 141 14.60 35.02 11.76
N ASP A 142 14.43 35.43 10.51
CA ASP A 142 13.18 35.98 9.98
C ASP A 142 12.08 34.91 9.95
N PHE A 143 12.41 33.68 9.53
CA PHE A 143 11.50 32.54 9.62
C PHE A 143 11.04 32.28 11.05
N THR A 144 11.97 32.40 12.02
CA THR A 144 11.65 32.22 13.44
C THR A 144 10.63 33.26 13.92
N THR A 145 10.80 34.51 13.51
CA THR A 145 9.95 35.63 13.94
C THR A 145 8.60 35.63 13.23
N LEU A 146 8.59 35.29 11.95
CA LEU A 146 7.43 35.49 11.08
C LEU A 146 6.58 34.24 10.88
N VAL A 147 7.13 33.04 11.17
CA VAL A 147 6.45 31.74 10.98
C VAL A 147 6.36 30.99 12.30
N LEU A 148 7.50 30.66 12.93
CA LEU A 148 7.52 29.85 14.15
C LEU A 148 6.82 30.54 15.32
N LYS A 149 7.15 31.81 15.60
CA LYS A 149 6.55 32.56 16.72
C LYS A 149 5.01 32.57 16.64
N PRO A 150 4.38 32.98 15.53
CA PRO A 150 2.92 32.91 15.41
C PRO A 150 2.33 31.52 15.67
N LEU A 151 2.97 30.46 15.20
CA LEU A 151 2.48 29.09 15.43
C LEU A 151 2.63 28.66 16.90
N LEU A 152 3.71 29.06 17.57
CA LEU A 152 3.88 28.78 19.00
C LEU A 152 2.91 29.60 19.87
N HIS A 153 2.47 30.77 19.39
CA HIS A 153 1.42 31.54 20.05
C HIS A 153 0.08 30.79 20.10
N GLU A 154 -0.21 29.92 19.12
CA GLU A 154 -1.41 29.03 19.15
C GLU A 154 -1.34 28.00 20.29
N PHE A 155 -0.13 27.61 20.72
CA PHE A 155 0.06 26.83 21.95
C PHE A 155 0.01 27.69 23.22
N GLY A 156 -0.19 29.01 23.12
CA GLY A 156 -0.11 29.94 24.24
C GLY A 156 1.33 30.27 24.68
N ILE A 157 2.32 30.07 23.80
CA ILE A 157 3.72 30.43 24.05
C ILE A 157 4.01 31.80 23.41
N ASP A 158 4.51 32.75 24.20
CA ASP A 158 4.97 34.04 23.68
C ASP A 158 6.47 34.27 23.93
N PHE A 159 7.12 34.85 22.94
CA PHE A 159 8.50 35.29 23.01
C PHE A 159 8.76 36.39 21.98
N ASN A 160 9.70 37.29 22.27
CA ASN A 160 10.07 38.40 21.40
C ASN A 160 11.50 38.25 20.93
N ILE A 161 11.74 38.49 19.64
CA ILE A 161 13.07 38.49 19.04
C ILE A 161 13.39 39.89 18.56
N CYS A 162 14.54 40.41 18.99
CA CYS A 162 15.17 41.61 18.46
C CYS A 162 16.48 41.20 17.77
N VAL A 163 16.73 41.74 16.58
CA VAL A 163 17.96 41.49 15.81
C VAL A 163 18.75 42.79 15.68
N PRO A 164 19.56 43.19 16.68
CA PRO A 164 20.34 44.41 16.59
C PRO A 164 21.28 44.47 15.38
N THR A 165 21.88 43.32 15.03
CA THR A 165 22.84 43.23 13.92
C THR A 165 22.80 41.85 13.27
N ARG A 166 22.93 41.80 11.94
CA ARG A 166 22.96 40.55 11.17
C ARG A 166 24.36 39.95 11.11
N GLY A 167 24.43 38.62 10.99
CA GLY A 167 25.66 37.85 10.89
C GLY A 167 25.59 36.79 9.80
N TYR A 168 26.58 36.79 8.90
CA TYR A 168 26.63 35.94 7.71
C TYR A 168 27.88 35.05 7.69
N PHE A 169 27.82 33.94 6.95
CA PHE A 169 28.98 33.08 6.72
C PHE A 169 30.10 33.83 5.97
N PRO A 170 31.40 33.60 6.28
CA PRO A 170 31.96 32.64 7.23
C PRO A 170 32.17 33.17 8.66
N LYS A 171 32.12 34.49 8.87
CA LYS A 171 32.55 35.10 10.14
C LYS A 171 31.47 35.12 11.21
N GLY A 172 30.19 35.17 10.82
CA GLY A 172 29.08 35.34 11.76
C GLY A 172 29.09 36.73 12.39
N GLY A 173 29.01 36.77 13.72
CA GLY A 173 29.10 38.03 14.49
C GLY A 173 27.79 38.84 14.55
N GLY A 174 26.69 38.30 14.07
CA GLY A 174 25.35 38.85 14.29
C GLY A 174 24.91 38.64 15.73
N GLU A 175 23.94 39.43 16.16
CA GLU A 175 23.42 39.44 17.53
C GLU A 175 21.90 39.36 17.52
N VAL A 176 21.35 38.47 18.33
CA VAL A 176 19.91 38.31 18.56
C VAL A 176 19.65 38.38 20.06
N ILE A 177 18.63 39.13 20.44
CA ILE A 177 18.11 39.23 21.80
C ILE A 177 16.72 38.62 21.80
N ALA A 178 16.54 37.49 22.49
CA ALA A 178 15.24 36.83 22.64
C ALA A 178 14.74 36.95 24.08
N SER A 179 13.54 37.52 24.28
CA SER A 179 12.84 37.54 25.56
C SER A 179 11.76 36.47 25.53
N VAL A 180 11.77 35.52 26.46
CA VAL A 180 10.88 34.36 26.50
C VAL A 180 10.03 34.43 27.76
N GLU A 181 8.72 34.35 27.59
CA GLU A 181 7.81 34.16 28.71
C GLU A 181 7.74 32.67 29.11
N PRO A 182 7.71 32.36 30.41
CA PRO A 182 7.38 31.02 30.84
C PRO A 182 5.95 30.68 30.42
N LYS A 183 5.64 29.39 30.29
CA LYS A 183 4.28 28.96 29.94
C LYS A 183 3.26 29.50 30.95
N PRO A 184 2.02 29.81 30.52
CA PRO A 184 0.94 30.20 31.42
C PRO A 184 0.62 29.12 32.46
N ASN A 185 -0.04 29.51 33.55
CA ASN A 185 -0.46 28.59 34.62
C ASN A 185 -1.39 27.51 34.06
N GLY A 186 -0.86 26.30 33.87
CA GLY A 186 -1.55 25.15 33.27
C GLY A 186 -0.70 24.40 32.24
N PRO A 187 -1.20 23.28 31.67
CA PRO A 187 -0.59 22.68 30.50
C PRO A 187 -0.83 23.53 29.24
N LEU A 188 0.05 23.43 28.24
CA LEU A 188 -0.24 24.08 26.95
C LEU A 188 -1.43 23.39 26.26
N PRO A 189 -2.33 24.15 25.61
CA PRO A 189 -3.36 23.60 24.74
C PRO A 189 -2.75 22.85 23.55
N PRO A 190 -3.47 21.86 22.99
CA PRO A 190 -3.07 21.23 21.75
C PRO A 190 -3.43 22.13 20.56
N ILE A 191 -2.77 21.93 19.41
CA ILE A 191 -3.10 22.62 18.16
C ILE A 191 -3.79 21.68 17.17
N ILE A 192 -4.70 22.22 16.36
CA ILE A 192 -5.35 21.50 15.26
C ILE A 192 -5.22 22.34 13.98
N LEU A 193 -4.22 22.03 13.16
CA LEU A 193 -3.92 22.71 11.90
C LEU A 193 -4.20 21.76 10.73
N MET A 194 -5.46 21.35 10.57
CA MET A 194 -5.87 20.37 9.54
C MET A 194 -6.49 21.00 8.29
N ASN A 195 -6.80 22.29 8.33
CA ASN A 195 -7.36 23.03 7.21
C ASN A 195 -6.46 24.22 6.86
N ARG A 196 -5.84 24.16 5.68
CA ARG A 196 -5.01 25.24 5.15
C ARG A 196 -5.83 26.47 4.73
N GLY A 197 -7.03 26.29 4.21
CA GLY A 197 -7.79 27.36 3.55
C GLY A 197 -7.11 27.95 2.31
N ASP A 198 -7.69 29.05 1.81
CA ASP A 198 -7.20 29.78 0.62
C ASP A 198 -6.08 30.77 0.95
N ILE A 199 -5.18 31.00 -0.01
CA ILE A 199 -4.08 31.97 0.09
C ILE A 199 -4.65 33.38 -0.09
N VAL A 200 -4.37 34.28 0.86
CA VAL A 200 -4.89 35.66 0.86
C VAL A 200 -3.80 36.67 0.52
N ARG A 201 -2.60 36.46 1.05
CA ARG A 201 -1.46 37.35 0.83
C ARG A 201 -0.13 36.64 0.92
N ILE A 202 0.87 37.21 0.25
CA ILE A 202 2.27 36.87 0.38
C ILE A 202 3.03 38.10 0.83
N ASP A 203 3.65 37.99 2.00
CA ASP A 203 4.55 38.98 2.55
C ASP A 203 5.99 38.48 2.39
N GLY A 204 6.96 39.36 2.16
CA GLY A 204 8.35 38.96 1.98
C GLY A 204 9.37 40.00 2.45
N TYR A 205 10.58 39.50 2.72
CA TYR A 205 11.72 40.28 3.16
C TYR A 205 12.95 39.90 2.32
N SER A 206 13.35 40.81 1.42
CA SER A 206 14.51 40.69 0.56
C SER A 206 15.62 41.61 1.08
N PHE A 207 16.78 41.05 1.41
CA PHE A 207 17.83 41.79 2.12
C PHE A 207 19.21 41.65 1.49
N VAL A 208 20.00 42.70 1.67
CA VAL A 208 21.46 42.70 1.47
C VAL A 208 22.14 43.24 2.72
N GLY A 209 23.35 42.77 3.01
CA GLY A 209 24.16 43.22 4.13
C GLY A 209 25.64 43.35 3.73
N GLY A 210 26.34 44.22 4.45
CA GLY A 210 27.74 44.55 4.17
C GLY A 210 27.88 45.54 3.03
N ARG A 211 28.73 45.22 2.05
CA ARG A 211 29.04 46.09 0.89
C ARG A 211 28.20 45.80 -0.35
N LEU A 212 27.20 44.93 -0.23
CA LEU A 212 26.36 44.54 -1.36
C LEU A 212 25.41 45.68 -1.74
N PRO A 213 25.30 46.03 -3.04
CA PRO A 213 24.38 47.06 -3.49
C PRO A 213 22.91 46.76 -3.14
N PHE A 214 22.16 47.78 -2.74
CA PHE A 214 20.71 47.69 -2.51
C PHE A 214 19.93 47.19 -3.74
N SER A 215 20.45 47.45 -4.95
CA SER A 215 19.84 46.96 -6.20
C SER A 215 19.68 45.44 -6.24
N ILE A 216 20.56 44.68 -5.58
CA ILE A 216 20.48 43.21 -5.51
C ILE A 216 19.23 42.79 -4.72
N ALA A 217 18.91 43.45 -3.60
CA ALA A 217 17.68 43.18 -2.84
C ALA A 217 16.43 43.47 -3.67
N LYS A 218 16.45 44.57 -4.43
CA LYS A 218 15.36 44.93 -5.33
C LYS A 218 15.17 43.92 -6.45
N GLU A 219 16.26 43.50 -7.08
CA GLU A 219 16.23 42.52 -8.18
C GLU A 219 15.73 41.13 -7.71
N MET A 220 16.15 40.67 -6.52
CA MET A 220 15.59 39.46 -5.90
C MET A 220 14.08 39.58 -5.68
N SER A 221 13.63 40.72 -5.15
CA SER A 221 12.22 41.01 -4.85
C SER A 221 11.36 41.09 -6.12
N ASP A 222 11.85 41.77 -7.15
CA ASP A 222 11.17 41.94 -8.43
C ASP A 222 11.00 40.58 -9.13
N GLN A 223 12.06 39.77 -9.14
CA GLN A 223 12.02 38.44 -9.74
C GLN A 223 11.09 37.47 -8.99
N ALA A 224 11.14 37.45 -7.65
CA ALA A 224 10.21 36.65 -6.85
C ALA A 224 8.75 37.06 -7.09
N SER A 225 8.48 38.38 -7.12
CA SER A 225 7.15 38.93 -7.40
C SER A 225 6.64 38.54 -8.77
N LEU A 226 7.50 38.60 -9.80
CA LEU A 226 7.16 38.22 -11.17
C LEU A 226 6.71 36.75 -11.24
N LEU A 227 7.49 35.85 -10.63
CA LEU A 227 7.18 34.42 -10.66
C LEU A 227 5.90 34.10 -9.88
N LEU A 228 5.72 34.67 -8.69
CA LEU A 228 4.51 34.47 -7.88
C LEU A 228 3.25 34.98 -8.60
N ARG A 229 3.31 36.16 -9.23
CA ARG A 229 2.19 36.72 -10.02
C ARG A 229 1.83 35.86 -11.24
N SER A 230 2.81 35.15 -11.81
CA SER A 230 2.57 34.25 -12.95
C SER A 230 1.85 32.95 -12.57
N ARG A 231 1.88 32.55 -11.29
CA ARG A 231 1.34 31.26 -10.81
C ARG A 231 0.16 31.38 -9.87
N LEU A 232 -0.08 32.55 -9.28
CA LEU A 232 -1.14 32.78 -8.30
C LEU A 232 -2.25 33.67 -8.85
N SER A 233 -3.44 33.56 -8.26
CA SER A 233 -4.59 34.40 -8.60
C SER A 233 -4.26 35.88 -8.42
N SER A 234 -4.80 36.73 -9.31
CA SER A 234 -4.66 38.19 -9.25
C SER A 234 -5.25 38.81 -7.97
N THR A 235 -6.06 38.05 -7.24
CA THR A 235 -6.63 38.44 -5.94
C THR A 235 -5.65 38.33 -4.78
N VAL A 236 -4.55 37.59 -4.94
CA VAL A 236 -3.53 37.44 -3.89
C VAL A 236 -2.64 38.68 -3.86
N SER A 237 -2.64 39.37 -2.72
CA SER A 237 -1.75 40.52 -2.50
C SER A 237 -0.30 40.05 -2.28
N ILE A 238 0.66 40.61 -3.01
CA ILE A 238 2.09 40.29 -2.90
C ILE A 238 2.86 41.55 -2.50
N ASN A 239 3.51 41.52 -1.34
CA ASN A 239 4.28 42.62 -0.78
C ASN A 239 5.65 42.15 -0.27
N ILE A 240 6.70 42.37 -1.06
CA ILE A 240 8.07 42.00 -0.71
C ILE A 240 8.87 43.27 -0.44
N GLN A 241 9.34 43.44 0.80
CA GLN A 241 10.13 44.59 1.21
C GLN A 241 11.61 44.35 0.90
N SER A 242 12.24 45.32 0.22
CA SER A 242 13.69 45.31 -0.03
C SER A 242 14.42 46.20 0.98
N VAL A 243 15.44 45.67 1.63
CA VAL A 243 16.16 46.37 2.70
C VAL A 243 17.68 46.23 2.60
N HIS A 244 18.39 47.21 3.18
CA HIS A 244 19.82 47.09 3.45
C HIS A 244 20.04 46.94 4.96
N GLU A 245 20.52 45.77 5.35
CA GLU A 245 20.64 45.37 6.75
C GLU A 245 21.92 45.89 7.41
N LYS A 246 21.83 46.15 8.72
CA LYS A 246 22.97 46.56 9.54
C LYS A 246 23.80 45.34 9.94
N ILE A 247 25.11 45.41 9.73
CA ILE A 247 26.07 44.36 10.12
C ILE A 247 27.11 44.89 11.12
N VAL A 248 27.72 44.00 11.90
CA VAL A 248 28.83 44.36 12.81
C VAL A 248 30.14 44.48 12.05
N GLY A 249 30.70 45.69 11.96
CA GLY A 249 32.01 45.94 11.34
C GLY A 249 32.07 45.53 9.85
N ASN A 250 33.26 45.18 9.35
CA ASN A 250 33.48 44.65 7.99
C ASN A 250 33.34 43.10 7.93
N ASN A 251 32.50 42.49 8.77
CA ASN A 251 32.47 41.02 8.97
C ASN A 251 31.60 40.25 7.99
N GLY A 252 31.75 40.51 6.69
CA GLY A 252 31.17 39.71 5.62
C GLY A 252 30.03 40.40 4.87
N ASN A 253 29.65 39.79 3.75
CA ASN A 253 28.54 40.21 2.89
C ASN A 253 27.49 39.09 2.91
N GLY A 254 26.22 39.43 2.81
CA GLY A 254 25.15 38.44 2.72
C GLY A 254 23.95 39.01 2.00
N SER A 255 23.27 38.17 1.22
CA SER A 255 21.99 38.49 0.60
C SER A 255 21.04 37.31 0.75
N GLY A 256 19.74 37.58 0.67
CA GLY A 256 18.74 36.54 0.73
C GLY A 256 17.34 37.10 0.70
N ILE A 257 16.37 36.19 0.63
CA ILE A 257 14.96 36.53 0.59
C ILE A 257 14.16 35.47 1.34
N VAL A 258 13.16 35.92 2.10
CA VAL A 258 12.19 35.08 2.81
C VAL A 258 10.79 35.51 2.39
N LEU A 259 9.95 34.56 2.01
CA LEU A 259 8.59 34.75 1.55
C LEU A 259 7.63 33.94 2.42
N ILE A 260 6.47 34.50 2.74
CA ILE A 260 5.48 33.89 3.61
C ILE A 260 4.09 34.07 3.01
N ALA A 261 3.46 32.96 2.67
CA ALA A 261 2.04 32.93 2.33
C ALA A 261 1.21 32.86 3.61
N THR A 262 0.23 33.77 3.74
CA THR A 262 -0.80 33.74 4.78
C THR A 262 -2.13 33.34 4.17
N THR A 263 -2.78 32.39 4.81
CA THR A 263 -4.05 31.82 4.37
C THR A 263 -5.24 32.36 5.17
N THR A 264 -6.46 32.08 4.71
CA THR A 264 -7.72 32.43 5.38
C THR A 264 -7.87 31.83 6.77
N THR A 265 -7.27 30.66 7.03
CA THR A 265 -7.29 30.01 8.35
C THR A 265 -6.14 30.48 9.25
N GLY A 266 -5.29 31.38 8.77
CA GLY A 266 -4.13 31.89 9.51
C GLY A 266 -2.87 31.04 9.39
N CYS A 267 -2.89 29.94 8.61
CA CYS A 267 -1.70 29.14 8.32
C CYS A 267 -0.63 29.99 7.62
N LYS A 268 0.63 29.74 7.97
CA LYS A 268 1.81 30.44 7.46
C LYS A 268 2.77 29.45 6.82
N ILE A 269 2.98 29.59 5.52
CA ILE A 269 3.81 28.69 4.70
C ILE A 269 4.94 29.52 4.13
N SER A 270 6.17 29.03 4.21
CA SER A 270 7.35 29.82 3.84
C SER A 270 8.17 29.26 2.69
N GLY A 271 8.86 30.15 1.99
CA GLY A 271 9.93 29.83 1.04
C GLY A 271 11.08 30.81 1.23
N SER A 272 12.32 30.35 1.10
CA SER A 272 13.49 31.23 1.28
C SER A 272 14.70 30.76 0.49
N ALA A 273 15.58 31.71 0.17
CA ALA A 273 16.88 31.45 -0.44
C ALA A 273 17.94 32.42 0.11
N LEU A 274 19.20 32.00 0.07
CA LEU A 274 20.35 32.79 0.48
C LEU A 274 21.33 32.90 -0.68
N GLY A 275 21.91 34.08 -0.86
CA GLY A 275 22.92 34.31 -1.87
C GLY A 275 24.27 33.67 -1.53
N SER A 276 24.89 33.08 -2.54
CA SER A 276 26.27 32.62 -2.51
C SER A 276 27.15 33.51 -3.40
N ARG A 277 28.47 33.27 -3.46
CA ARG A 277 29.38 34.05 -4.31
C ARG A 277 29.06 33.91 -5.80
N ASP A 278 28.48 32.79 -6.21
CA ASP A 278 28.25 32.43 -7.61
C ASP A 278 26.77 32.61 -8.02
N SER A 279 25.90 33.04 -7.11
CA SER A 279 24.46 33.17 -7.34
C SER A 279 24.09 34.58 -7.80
N THR A 280 23.23 34.70 -8.82
CA THR A 280 22.66 35.99 -9.24
C THR A 280 21.44 36.36 -8.38
N ALA A 281 21.10 37.65 -8.32
CA ALA A 281 19.92 38.13 -7.61
C ALA A 281 18.62 37.51 -8.17
N THR A 282 18.50 37.40 -9.50
CA THR A 282 17.36 36.74 -10.15
C THR A 282 17.26 35.26 -9.80
N GLN A 283 18.38 34.55 -9.73
CA GLN A 283 18.38 33.15 -9.31
C GLN A 283 17.87 33.01 -7.88
N ILE A 284 18.38 33.80 -6.93
CA ILE A 284 17.96 33.75 -5.52
C ILE A 284 16.47 34.09 -5.37
N GLY A 285 15.98 35.11 -6.08
CA GLY A 285 14.56 35.48 -6.10
C GLY A 285 13.67 34.36 -6.63
N SER A 286 14.11 33.68 -7.70
CA SER A 286 13.38 32.56 -8.29
C SER A 286 13.37 31.34 -7.35
N GLU A 287 14.52 30.96 -6.80
CA GLU A 287 14.65 29.83 -5.87
C GLU A 287 13.72 29.95 -4.66
N ALA A 288 13.61 31.14 -4.06
CA ALA A 288 12.71 31.35 -2.93
C ALA A 288 11.23 31.29 -3.32
N ALA A 289 10.87 31.87 -4.47
CA ALA A 289 9.50 31.82 -4.96
C ALA A 289 9.10 30.39 -5.37
N GLU A 290 9.99 29.63 -6.00
CA GLU A 290 9.79 28.21 -6.31
C GLU A 290 9.67 27.36 -5.04
N ALA A 291 10.51 27.60 -4.03
CA ALA A 291 10.41 26.93 -2.75
C ALA A 291 9.04 27.15 -2.10
N LEU A 292 8.52 28.40 -2.11
CA LEU A 292 7.19 28.69 -1.59
C LEU A 292 6.10 28.02 -2.44
N LEU A 293 6.15 28.16 -3.76
CA LEU A 293 5.15 27.59 -4.67
C LEU A 293 5.07 26.08 -4.54
N LYS A 294 6.20 25.40 -4.36
CA LYS A 294 6.25 23.95 -4.14
C LYS A 294 5.46 23.55 -2.88
N GLU A 295 5.64 24.24 -1.77
CA GLU A 295 4.87 23.97 -0.54
C GLU A 295 3.38 24.27 -0.73
N LEU A 296 3.04 25.34 -1.47
CA LEU A 296 1.65 25.70 -1.78
C LEU A 296 0.96 24.67 -2.70
N GLU A 297 1.70 24.06 -3.63
CA GLU A 297 1.18 23.01 -4.51
C GLU A 297 0.84 21.72 -3.75
N ILE A 298 1.58 21.40 -2.67
CA ILE A 298 1.37 20.17 -1.89
C ILE A 298 0.04 20.19 -1.12
N GLY A 299 -0.50 21.36 -0.76
CA GLY A 299 -1.77 21.43 -0.03
C GLY A 299 -1.65 21.55 1.50
N THR A 300 -0.46 21.76 2.05
CA THR A 300 -0.16 21.61 3.48
C THR A 300 -0.59 22.80 4.33
N ALA A 301 -0.94 22.57 5.60
CA ALA A 301 -1.14 23.64 6.58
C ALA A 301 0.18 24.09 7.23
N VAL A 302 1.18 23.20 7.29
CA VAL A 302 2.53 23.48 7.79
C VAL A 302 3.60 23.09 6.75
N ASP A 303 4.63 23.93 6.61
CA ASP A 303 5.75 23.65 5.71
C ASP A 303 6.72 22.62 6.27
N CYS A 304 7.58 22.07 5.40
CA CYS A 304 8.52 21.01 5.75
C CYS A 304 9.51 21.33 6.90
N TYR A 305 9.78 22.61 7.18
CA TYR A 305 10.70 23.04 8.24
C TYR A 305 9.99 23.29 9.58
N ILE A 306 8.71 23.64 9.54
CA ILE A 306 7.87 23.76 10.74
C ILE A 306 7.54 22.39 11.31
N GLN A 307 7.35 21.37 10.46
CA GLN A 307 6.99 20.02 10.87
C GLN A 307 7.83 19.52 12.06
N ASP A 308 9.16 19.56 11.94
CA ASP A 308 10.05 19.04 12.98
C ASP A 308 10.10 19.92 14.24
N GLN A 309 9.89 21.23 14.10
CA GLN A 309 9.95 22.19 15.19
C GLN A 309 8.73 22.11 16.11
N LEU A 310 7.57 21.72 15.58
CA LEU A 310 6.35 21.57 16.37
C LEU A 310 6.32 20.30 17.21
N ILE A 311 7.05 19.24 16.82
CA ILE A 311 7.02 17.93 17.49
C ILE A 311 7.23 18.05 19.01
N ILE A 312 8.26 18.75 19.47
CA ILE A 312 8.52 18.88 20.91
C ILE A 312 7.37 19.58 21.65
N PHE A 313 6.72 20.59 21.04
CA PHE A 313 5.63 21.33 21.67
C PHE A 313 4.33 20.53 21.64
N MET A 314 4.06 19.79 20.56
CA MET A 314 2.97 18.81 20.50
C MET A 314 3.11 17.73 21.59
N ALA A 315 4.33 17.27 21.84
CA ALA A 315 4.62 16.30 22.91
C ALA A 315 4.24 16.83 24.28
N LEU A 316 4.56 18.10 24.53
CA LEU A 316 4.43 18.75 25.82
C LEU A 316 3.03 19.36 26.05
N ALA A 317 2.23 19.52 24.99
CA ALA A 317 0.83 19.92 25.08
C ALA A 317 -0.05 18.83 25.72
N SER A 318 -1.17 19.26 26.31
CA SER A 318 -2.17 18.37 26.88
C SER A 318 -3.30 18.10 25.88
N GLY A 319 -3.49 16.84 25.51
CA GLY A 319 -4.50 16.42 24.53
C GLY A 319 -3.87 16.03 23.19
N LEU A 320 -4.71 15.91 22.17
CA LEU A 320 -4.30 15.50 20.82
C LEU A 320 -3.99 16.74 19.98
N SER A 321 -2.74 16.86 19.53
CA SER A 321 -2.36 17.85 18.50
C SER A 321 -2.37 17.20 17.11
N SER A 322 -2.83 17.91 16.08
CA SER A 322 -2.89 17.41 14.71
C SER A 322 -2.48 18.49 13.72
N ILE A 323 -1.64 18.14 12.74
CA ILE A 323 -1.12 19.05 11.72
C ILE A 323 -1.24 18.39 10.34
N LEU A 324 -1.72 19.14 9.34
CA LEU A 324 -1.69 18.73 7.94
C LEU A 324 -0.34 19.13 7.33
N ALA A 325 0.51 18.14 7.12
CA ALA A 325 1.88 18.30 6.66
C ALA A 325 2.09 17.62 5.30
N GLY A 326 3.16 18.02 4.60
CA GLY A 326 3.63 17.32 3.40
C GLY A 326 4.38 16.04 3.76
N PRO A 327 5.14 15.44 2.82
CA PRO A 327 5.97 14.28 3.10
C PRO A 327 6.83 14.48 4.36
N ILE A 328 6.81 13.49 5.26
CA ILE A 328 7.52 13.59 6.54
C ILE A 328 9.03 13.62 6.29
N THR A 329 9.68 14.69 6.74
CA THR A 329 11.12 14.85 6.58
C THR A 329 11.91 13.95 7.55
N LEU A 330 13.16 13.64 7.20
CA LEU A 330 14.06 12.91 8.09
C LEU A 330 14.31 13.65 9.42
N HIS A 331 14.24 14.99 9.43
CA HIS A 331 14.33 15.78 10.66
C HIS A 331 13.08 15.59 11.53
N THR A 332 11.90 15.55 10.92
CA THR A 332 10.63 15.26 11.62
C THR A 332 10.65 13.86 12.24
N GLN A 333 11.06 12.84 11.47
CA GLN A 333 11.22 11.47 11.99
C GLN A 333 12.22 11.40 13.15
N THR A 334 13.34 12.11 13.04
CA THR A 334 14.36 12.19 14.09
C THR A 334 13.80 12.86 15.35
N ALA A 335 12.98 13.90 15.20
CA ALA A 335 12.33 14.57 16.31
C ALA A 335 11.33 13.65 17.04
N ILE A 336 10.51 12.94 16.29
CA ILE A 336 9.56 11.94 16.80
C ILE A 336 10.32 10.86 17.59
N TYR A 337 11.35 10.27 16.99
CA TYR A 337 12.17 9.22 17.62
C TYR A 337 12.72 9.66 18.99
N VAL A 338 13.30 10.86 19.08
CA VAL A 338 13.88 11.35 20.34
C VAL A 338 12.80 11.61 21.38
N VAL A 339 11.65 12.16 20.98
CA VAL A 339 10.52 12.36 21.91
C VAL A 339 10.03 11.02 22.45
N GLU A 340 9.77 10.03 21.59
CA GLU A 340 9.27 8.72 22.00
C GLU A 340 10.28 7.97 22.88
N LYS A 341 11.59 8.16 22.63
CA LYS A 341 12.65 7.56 23.46
C LYS A 341 12.68 8.15 24.88
N ILE A 342 12.48 9.46 25.02
CA ILE A 342 12.54 10.14 26.33
C ILE A 342 11.18 10.09 27.04
N LEU A 343 10.08 10.11 26.29
CA LEU A 343 8.69 10.10 26.74
C LEU A 343 7.91 8.95 26.06
N PRO A 344 8.09 7.69 26.52
CA PRO A 344 7.47 6.51 25.89
C PRO A 344 5.94 6.53 25.83
N GLN A 345 5.30 7.33 26.68
CA GLN A 345 3.85 7.53 26.74
C GLN A 345 3.32 8.46 25.65
N LYS A 346 4.19 9.11 24.87
CA LYS A 346 3.83 9.97 23.75
C LYS A 346 4.04 9.18 22.47
N MET A 347 3.05 9.20 21.58
CA MET A 347 3.11 8.51 20.30
C MET A 347 2.76 9.49 19.18
N TYR A 348 3.50 9.42 18.08
CA TYR A 348 3.16 10.13 16.85
C TYR A 348 2.71 9.11 15.80
N LYS A 349 1.48 9.29 15.32
CA LYS A 349 0.94 8.48 14.23
C LYS A 349 0.89 9.35 12.97
N ASN A 350 1.52 8.90 11.89
CA ASN A 350 1.21 9.43 10.58
C ASN A 350 -0.19 8.94 10.23
N VAL A 351 -1.12 9.87 10.06
CA VAL A 351 -2.54 9.56 9.88
C VAL A 351 -2.78 8.77 8.59
N GLU A 352 -2.09 9.10 7.49
CA GLU A 352 -2.20 8.32 6.25
C GLU A 352 -1.60 6.91 6.37
N GLU A 353 -0.45 6.74 7.03
CA GLU A 353 0.11 5.40 7.30
C GLU A 353 -0.72 4.60 8.29
N TYR A 354 -1.32 5.25 9.29
CA TYR A 354 -2.22 4.63 10.26
C TYR A 354 -3.52 4.15 9.59
N PHE A 355 -4.08 4.95 8.69
CA PHE A 355 -5.24 4.55 7.88
C PHE A 355 -4.88 3.59 6.73
N LYS A 356 -3.67 3.64 6.19
CA LYS A 356 -3.14 2.61 5.27
C LYS A 356 -2.92 1.28 5.99
N GLN A 357 -2.48 1.29 7.25
CA GLN A 357 -2.39 0.09 8.10
C GLN A 357 -3.77 -0.49 8.44
N LEU A 358 -4.80 0.37 8.58
CA LEU A 358 -6.20 -0.05 8.74
C LEU A 358 -6.84 -0.54 7.43
N ASN A 359 -6.34 -0.10 6.28
CA ASN A 359 -6.59 -0.72 4.98
C ASN A 359 -5.63 -1.89 4.79
N LEU A 360 -5.81 -2.94 5.61
CA LEU A 360 -5.05 -4.19 5.62
C LEU A 360 -4.32 -4.44 4.30
N ASP A 361 -2.98 -4.44 4.33
CA ASP A 361 -2.02 -4.84 3.31
C ASP A 361 -2.45 -4.66 1.83
N GLY A 362 -1.94 -3.57 1.25
CA GLY A 362 -1.84 -3.31 -0.18
C GLY A 362 -1.08 -2.02 -0.42
N ASP A 363 0.09 -2.11 -1.07
CA ASP A 363 0.84 -0.97 -1.60
C ASP A 363 -0.06 -0.11 -2.49
N ASP A 364 -0.53 1.03 -1.97
CA ASP A 364 -1.05 2.12 -2.79
C ASP A 364 -0.20 3.38 -2.55
N GLU A 365 0.85 3.49 -3.36
CA GLU A 365 1.31 4.77 -3.91
C GLU A 365 0.26 5.24 -4.92
N PHE A 366 -0.82 5.90 -4.48
CA PHE A 366 -1.53 6.84 -5.35
C PHE A 366 -2.42 7.79 -4.53
N SER A 367 -1.80 8.81 -3.94
CA SER A 367 -2.50 10.06 -3.64
C SER A 367 -2.77 10.78 -4.97
N SER A 368 -3.73 10.30 -5.78
CA SER A 368 -4.25 11.11 -6.87
C SER A 368 -4.98 12.30 -6.28
N LYS A 369 -4.51 13.50 -6.62
CA LYS A 369 -5.16 14.81 -6.48
C LYS A 369 -6.65 14.69 -6.14
N THR A 370 -6.99 14.86 -4.87
CA THR A 370 -8.37 14.95 -4.42
C THR A 370 -9.00 16.20 -5.03
N ASP A 371 -9.99 16.00 -5.88
CA ASP A 371 -10.90 17.05 -6.32
C ASP A 371 -11.62 17.60 -5.07
N SER A 372 -11.29 18.83 -4.66
CA SER A 372 -11.75 19.45 -3.41
C SER A 372 -13.27 19.71 -3.36
N THR A 373 -13.99 19.34 -4.42
CA THR A 373 -15.43 19.57 -4.59
C THR A 373 -16.30 18.39 -4.18
N LYS A 374 -15.75 17.19 -3.94
CA LYS A 374 -16.53 16.00 -3.57
C LYS A 374 -16.51 15.70 -2.06
N PRO A 375 -17.64 15.30 -1.44
CA PRO A 375 -17.69 14.85 -0.06
C PRO A 375 -16.73 13.67 0.19
N ASN A 376 -15.87 13.79 1.21
CA ASN A 376 -14.88 12.77 1.57
C ASN A 376 -15.25 12.11 2.91
N TRP A 377 -15.59 10.81 2.87
CA TRP A 377 -15.98 10.07 4.08
C TRP A 377 -14.83 9.97 5.08
N ASN A 378 -13.62 9.64 4.64
CA ASN A 378 -12.47 9.47 5.53
C ASN A 378 -12.16 10.75 6.31
N LEU A 379 -12.25 11.91 5.66
CA LEU A 379 -12.09 13.21 6.33
C LEU A 379 -13.24 13.47 7.32
N THR A 380 -14.48 13.15 6.94
CA THR A 380 -15.66 13.29 7.81
C THR A 380 -15.56 12.42 9.06
N LEU A 381 -15.17 11.16 8.88
CA LEU A 381 -14.94 10.17 9.92
C LEU A 381 -13.80 10.62 10.86
N GLN A 382 -12.68 11.10 10.33
CA GLN A 382 -11.57 11.65 11.11
C GLN A 382 -12.03 12.82 11.99
N ASN A 383 -12.82 13.76 11.45
CA ASN A 383 -13.33 14.89 12.23
C ASN A 383 -14.30 14.45 13.34
N LEU A 384 -15.15 13.45 13.09
CA LEU A 384 -16.02 12.85 14.10
C LEU A 384 -15.21 12.17 15.20
N ILE A 385 -14.19 11.40 14.83
CA ILE A 385 -13.30 10.74 15.79
C ILE A 385 -12.62 11.78 16.68
N ILE A 386 -11.93 12.77 16.10
CA ILE A 386 -11.20 13.82 16.83
C ILE A 386 -12.13 14.62 17.77
N SER A 387 -13.30 15.03 17.28
CA SER A 387 -14.24 15.84 18.07
C SER A 387 -14.82 15.08 19.28
N ASN A 388 -15.07 13.78 19.13
CA ASN A 388 -15.59 12.95 20.21
C ASN A 388 -14.50 12.56 21.21
N PHE A 389 -13.28 12.24 20.75
CA PHE A 389 -12.13 11.98 21.63
C PHE A 389 -11.78 13.15 22.55
N THR A 390 -11.97 14.38 22.07
CA THR A 390 -11.60 15.60 22.79
C THR A 390 -12.66 16.10 23.77
N LYS A 391 -13.94 15.75 23.56
CA LYS A 391 -15.07 16.32 24.33
C LYS A 391 -15.84 15.30 25.17
N GLU A 392 -15.98 14.06 24.72
CA GLU A 392 -16.81 13.05 25.37
C GLU A 392 -16.05 11.72 25.46
N LYS A 393 -15.70 11.30 26.69
CA LYS A 393 -15.06 9.99 26.91
C LYS A 393 -16.09 8.88 26.75
N PHE A 394 -16.26 8.35 25.54
CA PHE A 394 -16.99 7.09 25.32
C PHE A 394 -16.17 5.93 25.89
N ASN A 395 -16.66 5.25 26.92
CA ASN A 395 -16.09 3.98 27.35
C ASN A 395 -16.76 2.82 26.58
N LEU A 396 -16.35 2.62 25.32
CA LEU A 396 -17.01 1.65 24.43
C LEU A 396 -16.77 0.18 24.82
N SER A 397 -15.80 -0.08 25.70
CA SER A 397 -15.47 -1.43 26.16
C SER A 397 -16.43 -2.00 27.20
N THR A 398 -17.29 -1.17 27.82
CA THR A 398 -18.20 -1.61 28.90
C THR A 398 -19.56 -2.09 28.42
N PHE A 399 -19.90 -1.90 27.14
CA PHE A 399 -21.17 -2.33 26.58
C PHE A 399 -21.22 -3.85 26.36
N ALA A 400 -22.37 -4.44 26.67
CA ALA A 400 -22.54 -5.89 26.71
C ALA A 400 -22.54 -6.52 25.30
N ASP A 401 -23.00 -5.79 24.29
CA ASP A 401 -23.05 -6.27 22.90
C ASP A 401 -22.84 -5.15 21.86
N ASN A 402 -22.80 -5.55 20.59
CA ASN A 402 -22.61 -4.63 19.46
C ASN A 402 -23.83 -3.73 19.18
N TRP A 403 -25.04 -4.14 19.56
CA TRP A 403 -26.25 -3.34 19.35
C TRP A 403 -26.32 -2.18 20.33
N GLU A 404 -25.95 -2.39 21.60
CA GLU A 404 -25.83 -1.31 22.58
C GLU A 404 -24.75 -0.28 22.18
N ARG A 405 -23.59 -0.75 21.71
CA ARG A 405 -22.53 0.13 21.18
C ARG A 405 -23.02 0.96 20.01
N TYR A 406 -23.63 0.31 19.02
CA TYR A 406 -24.20 0.98 17.85
C TYR A 406 -25.22 2.03 18.27
N LYS A 407 -26.18 1.65 19.13
CA LYS A 407 -27.23 2.55 19.61
C LYS A 407 -26.63 3.78 20.27
N SER A 408 -25.71 3.59 21.23
CA SER A 408 -25.13 4.69 21.99
C SER A 408 -24.39 5.70 21.10
N VAL A 409 -23.68 5.25 20.07
CA VAL A 409 -22.82 6.11 19.23
C VAL A 409 -23.54 6.67 18.02
N CYS A 410 -24.31 5.84 17.32
CA CYS A 410 -24.86 6.19 16.01
C CYS A 410 -26.32 6.61 16.05
N PHE A 411 -27.06 6.19 17.09
CA PHE A 411 -28.49 6.44 17.24
C PHE A 411 -28.77 7.54 18.27
N ASP A 412 -28.24 7.40 19.49
CA ASP A 412 -28.52 8.30 20.61
C ASP A 412 -27.69 9.60 20.54
N HIS A 413 -26.47 9.54 19.98
CA HIS A 413 -25.57 10.70 19.93
C HIS A 413 -25.85 11.60 18.71
N LYS A 414 -26.56 12.70 18.96
CA LYS A 414 -27.10 13.63 17.94
C LYS A 414 -26.06 14.18 16.96
N ASN A 415 -24.86 14.53 17.42
CA ASN A 415 -23.83 15.12 16.55
C ASN A 415 -23.31 14.09 15.54
N VAL A 416 -23.10 12.84 15.97
CA VAL A 416 -22.68 11.75 15.07
C VAL A 416 -23.80 11.44 14.09
N SER A 417 -25.03 11.22 14.57
CA SER A 417 -26.19 10.93 13.72
C SER A 417 -26.37 12.00 12.63
N SER A 418 -26.49 13.26 13.02
CA SER A 418 -26.75 14.37 12.08
C SER A 418 -25.60 14.60 11.09
N THR A 419 -24.35 14.35 11.49
CA THR A 419 -23.20 14.45 10.58
C THR A 419 -23.23 13.35 9.52
N ILE A 420 -23.57 12.12 9.91
CA ILE A 420 -23.72 11.02 8.95
C ILE A 420 -24.86 11.32 7.98
N ASP A 421 -26.03 11.74 8.48
CA ASP A 421 -27.18 12.10 7.64
C ASP A 421 -26.80 13.21 6.63
N LYS A 422 -26.11 14.25 7.09
CA LYS A 422 -25.63 15.33 6.24
C LYS A 422 -24.67 14.83 5.17
N PHE A 423 -23.69 14.00 5.55
CA PHE A 423 -22.73 13.43 4.60
C PHE A 423 -23.44 12.64 3.49
N ILE A 424 -24.41 11.80 3.85
CA ILE A 424 -25.18 11.00 2.88
C ILE A 424 -25.92 11.91 1.91
N VAL A 425 -26.62 12.94 2.42
CA VAL A 425 -27.35 13.90 1.57
C VAL A 425 -26.40 14.59 0.60
N ASP A 426 -25.26 15.06 1.07
CA ASP A 426 -24.28 15.77 0.24
C ASP A 426 -23.64 14.82 -0.80
N ALA A 427 -23.25 13.60 -0.39
CA ALA A 427 -22.65 12.60 -1.26
C ALA A 427 -23.62 12.09 -2.32
N ILE A 428 -24.88 11.85 -1.94
CA ILE A 428 -25.92 11.37 -2.87
C ILE A 428 -26.33 12.47 -3.84
N LYS A 429 -26.41 13.75 -3.44
CA LYS A 429 -26.66 14.84 -4.39
C LYS A 429 -25.61 14.88 -5.49
N VAL A 430 -24.33 14.84 -5.12
CA VAL A 430 -23.21 14.81 -6.07
C VAL A 430 -23.25 13.56 -6.94
N ASN A 431 -23.56 12.40 -6.36
CA ASN A 431 -23.64 11.15 -7.12
C ASN A 431 -24.87 11.10 -8.03
N LEU A 432 -26.03 11.65 -7.63
CA LEU A 432 -27.25 11.67 -8.43
C LEU A 432 -27.10 12.51 -9.70
N GLU A 433 -26.41 13.65 -9.63
CA GLU A 433 -26.02 14.46 -10.80
C GLU A 433 -25.11 13.67 -11.79
N HIS A 434 -24.51 12.57 -11.33
CA HIS A 434 -23.64 11.67 -12.12
C HIS A 434 -24.22 10.24 -12.28
N SER A 435 -25.42 9.95 -11.74
CA SER A 435 -25.84 8.56 -11.42
C SER A 435 -26.50 7.78 -12.55
N SER A 436 -26.98 8.42 -13.62
CA SER A 436 -27.21 7.69 -14.87
C SER A 436 -25.95 7.84 -15.72
N GLY A 437 -24.90 7.08 -15.37
CA GLY A 437 -23.71 7.01 -16.22
C GLY A 437 -24.04 6.59 -17.65
N LYS A 438 -25.23 5.99 -17.87
CA LYS A 438 -25.80 5.74 -19.18
C LYS A 438 -26.13 7.06 -19.90
N ASP A 439 -25.53 7.23 -21.06
CA ASP A 439 -25.58 8.45 -21.85
C ASP A 439 -25.60 8.06 -23.32
N GLU A 440 -26.75 8.26 -23.96
CA GLU A 440 -27.00 7.88 -25.35
C GLU A 440 -26.02 8.55 -26.31
N GLN A 441 -25.74 9.84 -26.12
CA GLN A 441 -24.84 10.58 -26.99
C GLN A 441 -23.39 10.12 -26.84
N LYS A 442 -22.94 9.83 -25.61
CA LYS A 442 -21.62 9.22 -25.38
C LYS A 442 -21.52 7.83 -26.00
N ALA A 443 -22.55 7.00 -25.83
CA ALA A 443 -22.60 5.66 -26.41
C ALA A 443 -22.47 5.72 -27.95
N LYS A 444 -23.23 6.63 -28.58
CA LYS A 444 -23.15 6.90 -30.02
C LYS A 444 -21.76 7.34 -30.46
N ASN A 445 -21.17 8.31 -29.76
CA ASN A 445 -19.82 8.81 -30.07
C ASN A 445 -18.78 7.69 -30.01
N TYR A 446 -18.80 6.87 -28.95
CA TYR A 446 -17.89 5.72 -28.84
C TYR A 446 -18.13 4.69 -29.94
N ARG A 447 -19.38 4.42 -30.31
CA ARG A 447 -19.69 3.53 -31.43
C ARG A 447 -19.15 4.07 -32.75
N GLU A 448 -19.23 5.37 -32.99
CA GLU A 448 -18.69 6.02 -34.18
C GLU A 448 -17.15 6.01 -34.20
N PHE A 449 -16.49 6.24 -33.07
CA PHE A 449 -15.04 6.04 -32.95
C PHE A 449 -14.63 4.59 -33.23
N GLY A 450 -15.41 3.63 -32.72
CA GLY A 450 -15.22 2.21 -33.01
C GLY A 450 -15.36 1.90 -34.50
N ASN A 451 -16.36 2.49 -35.18
CA ASN A 451 -16.55 2.34 -36.63
C ASN A 451 -15.36 2.89 -37.43
N SER A 452 -14.84 4.05 -37.03
CA SER A 452 -13.66 4.64 -37.67
C SER A 452 -12.42 3.77 -37.46
N ALA A 453 -12.17 3.29 -36.24
CA ALA A 453 -11.06 2.39 -35.94
C ALA A 453 -11.17 1.05 -36.71
N TYR A 454 -12.38 0.49 -36.79
CA TYR A 454 -12.65 -0.73 -37.55
C TYR A 454 -12.38 -0.55 -39.05
N LYS A 455 -12.79 0.57 -39.64
CA LYS A 455 -12.46 0.93 -41.04
C LYS A 455 -10.95 1.07 -41.25
N SER A 456 -10.23 1.59 -40.27
CA SER A 456 -8.77 1.72 -40.29
C SER A 456 -8.04 0.40 -39.95
N LYS A 457 -8.75 -0.72 -39.75
CA LYS A 457 -8.22 -2.03 -39.34
C LYS A 457 -7.49 -2.04 -37.99
N ASP A 458 -7.73 -1.05 -37.13
CA ASP A 458 -7.25 -1.04 -35.75
C ASP A 458 -8.26 -1.78 -34.85
N ILE A 459 -8.20 -3.11 -34.92
CA ILE A 459 -9.18 -4.02 -34.29
C ILE A 459 -9.21 -3.86 -32.76
N LYS A 460 -8.05 -3.65 -32.12
CA LYS A 460 -7.94 -3.46 -30.67
C LYS A 460 -8.65 -2.19 -30.22
N LYS A 461 -8.38 -1.05 -30.87
CA LYS A 461 -9.10 0.19 -30.56
C LYS A 461 -10.59 0.09 -30.88
N ALA A 462 -10.95 -0.57 -31.99
CA ALA A 462 -12.35 -0.75 -32.36
C ALA A 462 -13.12 -1.52 -31.28
N PHE A 463 -12.56 -2.61 -30.76
CA PHE A 463 -13.15 -3.38 -29.67
C PHE A 463 -13.31 -2.57 -28.38
N ASP A 464 -12.29 -1.80 -27.99
CA ASP A 464 -12.33 -0.98 -26.78
C ASP A 464 -13.41 0.10 -26.88
N TYR A 465 -13.52 0.75 -28.05
CA TYR A 465 -14.56 1.74 -28.30
C TYR A 465 -15.96 1.12 -28.35
N TYR A 466 -16.17 -0.03 -29.00
CA TYR A 466 -17.46 -0.71 -28.97
C TYR A 466 -17.83 -1.20 -27.57
N SER A 467 -16.86 -1.66 -26.77
CA SER A 467 -17.09 -2.03 -25.38
C SER A 467 -17.48 -0.83 -24.51
N LYS A 468 -16.87 0.35 -24.75
CA LYS A 468 -17.32 1.61 -24.13
C LYS A 468 -18.73 1.98 -24.59
N ALA A 469 -19.06 1.82 -25.87
CA ALA A 469 -20.40 2.07 -26.36
C ALA A 469 -21.45 1.21 -25.63
N VAL A 470 -21.20 -0.10 -25.44
CA VAL A 470 -22.06 -1.00 -24.65
C VAL A 470 -22.13 -0.57 -23.17
N LEU A 471 -21.05 -0.05 -22.60
CA LEU A 471 -21.03 0.41 -21.21
C LEU A 471 -21.96 1.61 -20.99
N TYR A 472 -21.89 2.61 -21.88
CA TYR A 472 -22.64 3.87 -21.78
C TYR A 472 -24.06 3.80 -22.36
N ALA A 473 -24.39 2.81 -23.18
CA ALA A 473 -25.71 2.77 -23.82
C ALA A 473 -26.85 2.54 -22.80
N PRO A 474 -27.92 3.35 -22.83
CA PRO A 474 -29.12 3.13 -22.02
C PRO A 474 -29.79 1.79 -22.32
N VAL A 475 -30.46 1.22 -21.31
CA VAL A 475 -31.19 -0.06 -21.41
C VAL A 475 -32.69 0.23 -21.31
N ASN A 476 -33.51 -0.46 -22.11
CA ASN A 476 -34.99 -0.34 -22.13
C ASN A 476 -35.55 1.04 -22.56
N THR A 477 -34.79 1.82 -23.34
CA THR A 477 -35.30 3.03 -24.01
C THR A 477 -35.52 2.74 -25.50
N GLU A 478 -36.24 3.61 -26.23
CA GLU A 478 -36.34 3.55 -27.71
C GLU A 478 -34.98 3.71 -28.42
N SER A 479 -33.87 3.82 -27.68
CA SER A 479 -32.52 4.00 -28.19
C SER A 479 -31.98 2.74 -28.87
N ALA A 480 -31.55 2.90 -30.12
CA ALA A 480 -30.91 1.85 -30.90
C ALA A 480 -29.47 1.54 -30.43
N GLU A 481 -28.86 2.40 -29.61
CA GLU A 481 -27.41 2.44 -29.42
C GLU A 481 -26.84 1.17 -28.79
N LEU A 482 -27.55 0.57 -27.82
CA LEU A 482 -27.11 -0.67 -27.17
C LEU A 482 -27.10 -1.85 -28.15
N ALA A 483 -28.18 -2.03 -28.90
CA ALA A 483 -28.30 -3.07 -29.91
C ALA A 483 -27.25 -2.90 -31.01
N LEU A 484 -27.08 -1.67 -31.51
CA LEU A 484 -26.09 -1.35 -32.54
C LEU A 484 -24.65 -1.59 -32.06
N ALA A 485 -24.34 -1.27 -30.80
CA ALA A 485 -23.03 -1.51 -30.22
C ALA A 485 -22.70 -3.00 -30.12
N TYR A 486 -23.63 -3.85 -29.65
CA TYR A 486 -23.46 -5.31 -29.66
C TYR A 486 -23.33 -5.87 -31.08
N GLY A 487 -24.13 -5.39 -32.03
CA GLY A 487 -24.03 -5.82 -33.43
C GLY A 487 -22.70 -5.44 -34.10
N ASN A 488 -22.10 -4.33 -33.70
CA ASN A 488 -20.77 -3.92 -34.16
C ASN A 488 -19.65 -4.72 -33.46
N ARG A 489 -19.75 -4.94 -32.14
CA ARG A 489 -18.76 -5.71 -31.38
C ARG A 489 -18.73 -7.18 -31.77
N SER A 490 -19.88 -7.77 -32.11
CA SER A 490 -19.92 -9.13 -32.69
C SER A 490 -19.16 -9.24 -34.03
N ALA A 491 -18.98 -8.15 -34.78
CA ALA A 491 -18.17 -8.15 -36.00
C ALA A 491 -16.69 -8.39 -35.69
N ILE A 492 -16.19 -7.77 -34.63
CA ILE A 492 -14.84 -7.96 -34.13
C ILE A 492 -14.63 -9.41 -33.70
N TYR A 493 -15.57 -9.95 -32.90
CA TYR A 493 -15.49 -11.34 -32.47
C TYR A 493 -15.51 -12.33 -33.64
N PHE A 494 -16.28 -12.02 -34.68
CA PHE A 494 -16.31 -12.85 -35.89
C PHE A 494 -14.97 -12.84 -36.64
N GLU A 495 -14.35 -11.68 -36.84
CA GLU A 495 -13.04 -11.58 -37.51
C GLU A 495 -11.90 -12.23 -36.72
N GLN A 496 -12.07 -12.34 -35.40
CA GLN A 496 -11.12 -13.00 -34.50
C GLN A 496 -11.42 -14.50 -34.29
N TYR A 497 -12.37 -15.07 -35.05
CA TYR A 497 -12.78 -16.48 -34.93
C TYR A 497 -13.30 -16.85 -33.52
N GLN A 498 -13.83 -15.86 -32.77
CA GLN A 498 -14.38 -16.01 -31.41
C GLN A 498 -15.88 -16.31 -31.48
N TRP A 499 -16.23 -17.51 -31.93
CA TRP A 499 -17.59 -17.86 -32.34
C TRP A 499 -18.62 -17.77 -31.21
N GLU A 500 -18.36 -18.31 -30.02
CA GLU A 500 -19.34 -18.28 -28.92
C GLU A 500 -19.62 -16.85 -28.44
N ASN A 501 -18.59 -16.01 -28.38
CA ASN A 501 -18.73 -14.61 -27.99
C ASN A 501 -19.47 -13.79 -29.05
N CYS A 502 -19.19 -14.09 -30.33
CA CYS A 502 -19.94 -13.53 -31.44
C CYS A 502 -21.43 -13.88 -31.34
N LEU A 503 -21.77 -15.16 -31.11
CA LEU A 503 -23.15 -15.62 -30.93
C LEU A 503 -23.85 -14.94 -29.75
N LEU A 504 -23.13 -14.72 -28.65
CA LEU A 504 -23.67 -14.04 -27.48
C LEU A 504 -23.97 -12.56 -27.76
N ASP A 505 -23.04 -11.81 -28.36
CA ASP A 505 -23.29 -10.41 -28.74
C ASP A 505 -24.40 -10.30 -29.80
N ILE A 506 -24.51 -11.27 -30.72
CA ILE A 506 -25.64 -11.34 -31.66
C ILE A 506 -26.96 -11.51 -30.91
N LYS A 507 -27.02 -12.45 -29.95
CA LYS A 507 -28.20 -12.66 -29.13
C LYS A 507 -28.56 -11.39 -28.36
N LEU A 508 -27.59 -10.77 -27.69
CA LEU A 508 -27.80 -9.53 -26.93
C LEU A 508 -28.25 -8.37 -27.83
N ALA A 509 -27.74 -8.27 -29.05
CA ALA A 509 -28.22 -7.28 -30.02
C ALA A 509 -29.69 -7.52 -30.38
N LEU A 510 -30.07 -8.76 -30.69
CA LEU A 510 -31.44 -9.14 -31.06
C LEU A 510 -32.43 -8.93 -29.90
N ASP A 511 -32.06 -9.36 -28.68
CA ASP A 511 -32.86 -9.19 -27.46
C ASP A 511 -33.12 -7.71 -27.13
N ASN A 512 -32.23 -6.80 -27.58
CA ASN A 512 -32.37 -5.34 -27.42
C ASN A 512 -32.92 -4.62 -28.68
N GLY A 513 -33.60 -5.34 -29.58
CA GLY A 513 -34.37 -4.73 -30.66
C GLY A 513 -33.59 -4.37 -31.93
N TYR A 514 -32.41 -4.96 -32.20
CA TYR A 514 -31.62 -4.70 -33.42
C TYR A 514 -32.46 -4.74 -34.71
N ALA A 515 -33.43 -5.67 -34.76
CA ALA A 515 -34.36 -5.88 -35.87
C ALA A 515 -35.17 -4.65 -36.26
N VAL A 516 -35.49 -3.80 -35.29
CA VAL A 516 -36.30 -2.60 -35.45
C VAL A 516 -35.47 -1.49 -36.08
N TYR A 517 -34.18 -1.42 -35.75
CA TYR A 517 -33.31 -0.29 -36.10
C TYR A 517 -32.41 -0.56 -37.32
N LYS A 518 -32.17 -1.82 -37.66
CA LYS A 518 -31.34 -2.22 -38.79
C LYS A 518 -31.78 -3.57 -39.34
N ARG A 519 -31.59 -3.81 -40.64
CA ARG A 519 -31.91 -5.11 -41.24
C ARG A 519 -31.04 -6.20 -40.58
N ASN A 520 -31.66 -7.23 -39.99
CA ASN A 520 -30.99 -8.32 -39.27
C ASN A 520 -30.12 -9.23 -40.14
N ARG A 521 -30.26 -9.19 -41.47
CA ARG A 521 -29.71 -10.18 -42.39
C ARG A 521 -28.21 -10.42 -42.22
N LYS A 522 -27.40 -9.34 -42.17
CA LYS A 522 -25.95 -9.42 -41.95
C LYS A 522 -25.58 -10.05 -40.60
N LEU A 523 -26.37 -9.80 -39.57
CA LEU A 523 -26.15 -10.34 -38.22
C LEU A 523 -26.54 -11.83 -38.16
N LEU A 524 -27.61 -12.23 -38.84
CA LEU A 524 -28.06 -13.63 -38.94
C LEU A 524 -27.13 -14.48 -39.80
N ILE A 525 -26.61 -13.95 -40.92
CA ILE A 525 -25.57 -14.64 -41.72
C ILE A 525 -24.34 -14.93 -40.86
N ARG A 526 -23.87 -13.92 -40.11
CA ARG A 526 -22.78 -14.08 -39.14
C ARG A 526 -23.09 -15.14 -38.09
N LYS A 527 -24.34 -15.18 -37.58
CA LYS A 527 -24.82 -16.19 -36.62
C LYS A 527 -24.71 -17.60 -37.20
N ILE A 528 -25.16 -17.79 -38.44
CA ILE A 528 -25.12 -19.08 -39.14
C ILE A 528 -23.67 -19.55 -39.31
N GLU A 529 -22.78 -18.67 -39.77
CA GLU A 529 -21.36 -18.98 -39.94
C GLU A 529 -20.68 -19.38 -38.62
N CYS A 530 -20.97 -18.66 -37.52
CA CYS A 530 -20.49 -19.05 -36.19
C CYS A 530 -21.01 -20.43 -35.77
N LEU A 531 -22.29 -20.73 -36.01
CA LEU A 531 -22.89 -22.01 -35.65
C LEU A 531 -22.29 -23.16 -36.45
N ILE A 532 -22.04 -22.97 -37.75
CA ILE A 532 -21.32 -23.94 -38.60
C ILE A 532 -19.91 -24.18 -38.07
N ALA A 533 -19.17 -23.11 -37.74
CA ALA A 533 -17.80 -23.22 -37.22
C ALA A 533 -17.73 -23.94 -35.86
N LEU A 534 -18.81 -23.93 -35.08
CA LEU A 534 -18.97 -24.65 -33.81
C LEU A 534 -19.62 -26.04 -33.98
N ASN A 535 -19.82 -26.51 -35.21
CA ASN A 535 -20.52 -27.76 -35.54
C ASN A 535 -21.98 -27.84 -35.01
N ARG A 536 -22.63 -26.69 -34.79
CA ARG A 536 -24.04 -26.58 -34.35
C ARG A 536 -24.98 -26.45 -35.55
N PHE A 537 -24.95 -27.46 -36.43
CA PHE A 537 -25.59 -27.39 -37.74
C PHE A 537 -27.12 -27.26 -37.70
N GLU A 538 -27.80 -27.89 -36.74
CA GLU A 538 -29.27 -27.78 -36.61
C GLU A 538 -29.72 -26.36 -36.28
N GLU A 539 -29.00 -25.69 -35.37
CA GLU A 539 -29.29 -24.31 -35.05
C GLU A 539 -28.96 -23.38 -36.22
N ALA A 540 -27.90 -23.69 -36.99
CA ALA A 540 -27.57 -22.96 -38.20
C ALA A 540 -28.69 -23.06 -39.25
N ARG A 541 -29.29 -24.25 -39.42
CA ARG A 541 -30.45 -24.49 -40.30
C ARG A 541 -31.67 -23.68 -39.87
N SER A 542 -32.04 -23.78 -38.59
CA SER A 542 -33.18 -23.03 -38.05
C SER A 542 -33.07 -21.53 -38.33
N VAL A 543 -31.89 -20.95 -38.15
CA VAL A 543 -31.66 -19.51 -38.42
C VAL A 543 -31.66 -19.20 -39.92
N LEU A 544 -31.23 -20.14 -40.77
CA LEU A 544 -31.23 -19.99 -42.22
C LEU A 544 -32.63 -20.08 -42.83
N ASP A 545 -33.52 -20.85 -42.22
CA ASP A 545 -34.94 -20.94 -42.59
C ASP A 545 -35.71 -19.66 -42.19
N GLU A 546 -35.28 -18.99 -41.12
CA GLU A 546 -35.80 -17.69 -40.68
C GLU A 546 -35.35 -16.50 -41.56
N LEU A 547 -34.38 -16.69 -42.47
CA LEU A 547 -33.90 -15.64 -43.37
C LEU A 547 -34.89 -15.41 -44.53
N PRO A 548 -35.38 -14.18 -44.74
CA PRO A 548 -36.31 -13.88 -45.84
C PRO A 548 -35.71 -14.25 -47.21
N GLU A 549 -36.51 -14.90 -48.07
CA GLU A 549 -36.13 -15.13 -49.47
C GLU A 549 -36.21 -13.80 -50.25
N HIS A 550 -35.04 -13.27 -50.61
CA HIS A 550 -34.85 -12.18 -51.57
C HIS A 550 -35.33 -10.78 -51.10
N ASP A 551 -34.38 -9.85 -50.95
CA ASP A 551 -34.66 -8.41 -50.75
C ASP A 551 -34.17 -7.64 -51.99
N PRO A 552 -35.06 -7.03 -52.80
CA PRO A 552 -34.69 -6.34 -54.04
C PRO A 552 -33.79 -5.11 -53.85
N ASN A 553 -33.54 -4.67 -52.62
CA ASN A 553 -32.81 -3.44 -52.29
C ASN A 553 -31.46 -3.71 -51.58
N LEU A 554 -30.79 -4.84 -51.83
CA LEU A 554 -29.54 -5.24 -51.17
C LEU A 554 -28.41 -5.61 -52.16
N ASP A 555 -27.18 -5.58 -51.65
CA ASP A 555 -25.92 -5.85 -52.37
C ASP A 555 -25.84 -7.34 -52.77
N SER A 556 -25.54 -7.64 -54.05
CA SER A 556 -25.61 -9.01 -54.62
C SER A 556 -24.70 -10.01 -53.89
N PHE A 557 -23.66 -9.51 -53.23
CA PHE A 557 -22.69 -10.30 -52.48
C PHE A 557 -23.26 -10.99 -51.21
N GLU A 558 -24.24 -10.39 -50.53
CA GLU A 558 -24.84 -10.98 -49.33
C GLU A 558 -25.83 -12.11 -49.68
N ASP A 559 -26.52 -12.01 -50.82
CA ASP A 559 -27.35 -13.08 -51.38
C ASP A 559 -26.51 -14.29 -51.78
N ASP A 560 -25.40 -14.08 -52.50
CA ASP A 560 -24.45 -15.14 -52.86
C ASP A 560 -23.85 -15.84 -51.63
N ARG A 561 -23.63 -15.10 -50.54
CA ARG A 561 -23.09 -15.65 -49.29
C ARG A 561 -24.11 -16.53 -48.57
N ALA A 562 -25.38 -16.10 -48.46
CA ALA A 562 -26.44 -16.90 -47.87
C ALA A 562 -26.71 -18.18 -48.69
N GLN A 563 -26.65 -18.09 -50.02
CA GLN A 563 -26.84 -19.25 -50.91
C GLN A 563 -25.69 -20.25 -50.82
N ARG A 564 -24.44 -19.79 -50.67
CA ARG A 564 -23.29 -20.67 -50.40
C ARG A 564 -23.42 -21.41 -49.07
N LEU A 565 -23.90 -20.74 -48.02
CA LEU A 565 -24.13 -21.38 -46.71
C LEU A 565 -25.25 -22.43 -46.78
N ARG A 566 -26.31 -22.19 -47.58
CA ARG A 566 -27.34 -23.20 -47.88
C ARG A 566 -26.72 -24.45 -48.51
N LEU A 567 -25.86 -24.29 -49.51
CA LEU A 567 -25.17 -25.41 -50.16
C LEU A 567 -24.20 -26.13 -49.21
N GLN A 568 -23.42 -25.39 -48.42
CA GLN A 568 -22.49 -25.95 -47.44
C GLN A 568 -23.19 -26.80 -46.38
N LEU A 569 -24.37 -26.38 -45.90
CA LEU A 569 -25.15 -27.15 -44.92
C LEU A 569 -25.83 -28.39 -45.52
N ILE A 570 -26.04 -28.44 -46.84
CA ILE A 570 -26.53 -29.62 -47.57
C ILE A 570 -25.43 -30.68 -47.70
N ASP A 571 -24.17 -30.28 -47.92
CA ASP A 571 -23.04 -31.22 -48.11
C ASP A 571 -22.55 -31.90 -46.81
N ILE A 572 -22.85 -31.34 -45.64
CA ILE A 572 -22.40 -31.84 -44.32
C ILE A 572 -23.20 -33.09 -43.86
N ASP A 573 -24.33 -33.43 -44.51
CA ASP A 573 -25.21 -34.56 -44.16
C ASP A 573 -24.57 -35.96 -44.35
N ALA A 574 -23.37 -36.07 -44.91
CA ALA A 574 -22.75 -37.35 -45.25
C ALA A 574 -21.91 -38.02 -44.13
N GLY A 575 -21.79 -37.46 -42.93
CA GLY A 575 -21.08 -38.17 -41.86
C GLY A 575 -21.00 -37.49 -40.50
N MET A 576 -21.36 -38.31 -39.49
CA MET A 576 -20.93 -38.26 -38.07
C MET A 576 -21.80 -37.52 -37.03
N PRO A 577 -21.68 -37.91 -35.73
CA PRO A 577 -22.78 -38.20 -34.81
C PRO A 577 -23.16 -37.06 -33.87
N LYS A 578 -24.23 -37.30 -33.10
CA LYS A 578 -24.87 -36.39 -32.12
C LYS A 578 -24.40 -36.64 -30.69
N GLU A 579 -24.11 -35.55 -29.97
CA GLU A 579 -24.28 -35.23 -28.52
C GLU A 579 -23.24 -34.13 -28.15
N GLU A 580 -23.44 -33.18 -27.22
CA GLU A 580 -23.92 -33.26 -25.84
C GLU A 580 -24.65 -31.99 -25.35
N THR A 581 -25.39 -32.19 -24.26
CA THR A 581 -26.18 -31.26 -23.44
C THR A 581 -25.41 -30.12 -22.78
N GLN A 582 -26.07 -28.96 -22.65
CA GLN A 582 -25.65 -27.81 -21.84
C GLN A 582 -25.56 -28.17 -20.34
N ILE A 583 -24.35 -28.06 -19.77
CA ILE A 583 -24.12 -28.08 -18.32
C ILE A 583 -23.74 -26.67 -17.86
N ASP A 584 -24.30 -26.26 -16.73
CA ASP A 584 -24.01 -25.03 -15.99
C ASP A 584 -22.50 -24.93 -15.64
N PRO A 585 -21.79 -23.83 -15.97
CA PRO A 585 -20.33 -23.78 -15.90
C PRO A 585 -19.68 -23.77 -14.50
N LEU A 586 -20.42 -23.69 -13.38
CA LEU A 586 -19.83 -23.49 -12.04
C LEU A 586 -19.79 -24.73 -11.12
N LEU A 587 -20.76 -25.65 -11.20
CA LEU A 587 -20.70 -26.98 -10.56
C LEU A 587 -19.61 -27.96 -11.11
N PRO A 588 -19.14 -27.86 -12.36
CA PRO A 588 -18.24 -28.85 -12.95
C PRO A 588 -16.88 -28.94 -12.27
N ILE A 589 -16.38 -27.91 -11.58
CA ILE A 589 -15.02 -27.94 -11.03
C ILE A 589 -14.89 -28.90 -9.85
N ILE A 590 -15.70 -28.71 -8.80
CA ILE A 590 -15.68 -29.59 -7.62
C ILE A 590 -16.09 -31.00 -8.06
N TYR A 591 -17.08 -31.11 -8.95
CA TYR A 591 -17.51 -32.38 -9.52
C TYR A 591 -16.38 -33.07 -10.32
N ASN A 592 -15.65 -32.36 -11.17
CA ASN A 592 -14.53 -32.89 -11.97
C ASN A 592 -13.33 -33.26 -11.06
N LEU A 593 -13.02 -32.45 -10.05
CA LEU A 593 -12.01 -32.81 -9.05
C LEU A 593 -12.36 -34.11 -8.30
N CYS A 594 -13.65 -34.27 -7.94
CA CYS A 594 -14.15 -35.50 -7.32
C CYS A 594 -14.07 -36.68 -8.31
N GLN A 595 -14.46 -36.49 -9.57
CA GLN A 595 -14.38 -37.53 -10.61
C GLN A 595 -12.95 -37.98 -10.89
N THR A 596 -12.00 -37.04 -10.93
CA THR A 596 -10.57 -37.30 -11.13
C THR A 596 -9.87 -37.80 -9.86
N LYS A 597 -10.60 -37.94 -8.74
CA LYS A 597 -10.08 -38.31 -7.40
C LYS A 597 -8.94 -37.42 -6.91
N LYS A 598 -8.80 -36.20 -7.46
CA LYS A 598 -7.80 -35.22 -7.02
C LYS A 598 -8.20 -34.55 -5.70
N PHE A 599 -9.48 -34.59 -5.36
CA PHE A 599 -10.04 -34.10 -4.09
C PHE A 599 -11.20 -35.01 -3.68
N ILE A 600 -11.27 -35.37 -2.40
CA ILE A 600 -12.36 -36.18 -1.84
C ILE A 600 -12.88 -35.41 -0.63
N PRO A 601 -14.12 -34.89 -0.66
CA PRO A 601 -14.66 -34.11 0.45
C PRO A 601 -14.98 -34.95 1.68
N THR A 602 -15.03 -34.32 2.86
CA THR A 602 -15.68 -34.92 4.04
C THR A 602 -17.20 -35.00 3.83
N LYS A 603 -17.88 -35.83 4.63
CA LYS A 603 -19.34 -35.95 4.56
C LYS A 603 -20.07 -34.69 5.05
N ASP A 604 -19.47 -33.98 6.00
CA ASP A 604 -20.09 -32.84 6.70
C ASP A 604 -19.57 -31.47 6.21
N LEU A 605 -18.42 -31.43 5.51
CA LEU A 605 -17.81 -30.25 4.90
C LEU A 605 -17.24 -30.55 3.48
N LEU A 606 -17.95 -30.14 2.43
CA LEU A 606 -17.72 -30.37 1.00
C LEU A 606 -16.54 -29.55 0.50
N SER A 607 -16.23 -28.45 1.19
CA SER A 607 -15.03 -27.66 0.97
C SER A 607 -13.77 -28.29 1.55
N LEU A 608 -13.89 -29.25 2.48
CA LEU A 608 -12.76 -29.84 3.23
C LEU A 608 -12.44 -31.25 2.76
N SER A 609 -11.16 -31.56 2.59
CA SER A 609 -10.69 -32.91 2.28
C SER A 609 -11.02 -33.91 3.40
N CYS A 610 -11.40 -35.14 3.04
CA CYS A 610 -11.64 -36.24 3.98
C CYS A 610 -10.41 -36.62 4.82
N LYS A 611 -9.22 -36.14 4.42
CA LYS A 611 -7.97 -36.29 5.15
C LYS A 611 -7.83 -35.33 6.33
N LEU A 612 -8.72 -34.37 6.50
CA LEU A 612 -8.69 -33.39 7.57
C LEU A 612 -9.85 -33.60 8.56
N GLU A 613 -9.64 -33.09 9.77
CA GLU A 613 -10.61 -33.09 10.85
C GLU A 613 -10.69 -31.71 11.51
N LEU A 614 -11.91 -31.29 11.84
CA LEU A 614 -12.16 -30.11 12.65
C LEU A 614 -12.03 -30.45 14.14
N CYS A 615 -11.08 -29.81 14.81
CA CYS A 615 -10.81 -29.95 16.23
C CYS A 615 -11.10 -28.63 16.97
N TYR A 616 -11.30 -28.71 18.28
CA TYR A 616 -11.46 -27.54 19.15
C TYR A 616 -10.68 -27.71 20.46
N ASN A 617 -10.02 -26.64 20.92
CA ASN A 617 -9.58 -26.51 22.30
C ASN A 617 -9.59 -25.04 22.74
N GLU A 618 -9.48 -24.78 24.05
CA GLU A 618 -9.57 -23.42 24.62
C GLU A 618 -8.44 -22.48 24.15
N THR A 619 -7.25 -23.02 23.87
CA THR A 619 -6.07 -22.21 23.52
C THR A 619 -6.00 -21.80 22.06
N LYS A 620 -6.39 -22.71 21.16
CA LYS A 620 -6.31 -22.55 19.70
C LYS A 620 -7.67 -22.24 19.07
N GLY A 621 -8.75 -22.41 19.80
CA GLY A 621 -10.09 -22.42 19.23
C GLY A 621 -10.29 -23.57 18.24
N ARG A 622 -11.08 -23.32 17.19
CA ARG A 622 -11.29 -24.26 16.09
C ARG A 622 -10.05 -24.30 15.20
N HIS A 623 -9.59 -25.51 14.85
CA HIS A 623 -8.42 -25.72 14.01
C HIS A 623 -8.52 -27.03 13.24
N LEU A 624 -7.77 -27.14 12.14
CA LEU A 624 -7.78 -28.31 11.27
C LEU A 624 -6.55 -29.19 11.48
N VAL A 625 -6.76 -30.50 11.64
CA VAL A 625 -5.69 -31.50 11.88
C VAL A 625 -5.75 -32.58 10.81
N ALA A 626 -4.59 -33.08 10.39
CA ALA A 626 -4.48 -34.18 9.44
C ALA A 626 -4.82 -35.54 10.08
N ARG A 627 -5.74 -36.30 9.48
CA ARG A 627 -6.11 -37.67 9.90
C ARG A 627 -5.13 -38.72 9.39
N GLU A 628 -4.47 -38.44 8.28
CA GLU A 628 -3.47 -39.28 7.64
C GLU A 628 -2.39 -38.39 7.00
N ASN A 629 -1.30 -38.98 6.53
CA ASN A 629 -0.20 -38.23 5.91
C ASN A 629 -0.68 -37.57 4.60
N ILE A 630 -0.39 -36.28 4.44
CA ILE A 630 -0.70 -35.47 3.26
C ILE A 630 0.60 -35.10 2.57
N LYS A 631 0.69 -35.43 1.28
CA LYS A 631 1.88 -35.17 0.45
C LYS A 631 1.86 -33.74 -0.10
N PRO A 632 3.05 -33.13 -0.35
CA PRO A 632 3.14 -31.86 -1.07
C PRO A 632 2.35 -31.90 -2.39
N GLY A 633 1.56 -30.84 -2.65
CA GLY A 633 0.71 -30.67 -3.83
C GLY A 633 -0.73 -31.18 -3.67
N GLU A 634 -1.03 -32.03 -2.69
CA GLU A 634 -2.39 -32.52 -2.44
C GLU A 634 -3.33 -31.37 -2.03
N ILE A 635 -4.57 -31.41 -2.54
CA ILE A 635 -5.60 -30.41 -2.25
C ILE A 635 -6.25 -30.74 -0.91
N VAL A 636 -6.29 -29.76 -0.01
CA VAL A 636 -6.86 -29.91 1.33
C VAL A 636 -8.14 -29.12 1.54
N ILE A 637 -8.31 -27.97 0.87
CA ILE A 637 -9.55 -27.18 0.89
C ILE A 637 -9.85 -26.65 -0.52
N VAL A 638 -11.13 -26.65 -0.90
CA VAL A 638 -11.67 -26.00 -2.11
C VAL A 638 -12.92 -25.20 -1.71
N GLU A 639 -12.85 -23.87 -1.76
CA GLU A 639 -13.92 -23.03 -1.23
C GLU A 639 -14.20 -21.80 -2.10
N PHE A 640 -15.47 -21.56 -2.43
CA PHE A 640 -15.94 -20.27 -2.94
C PHE A 640 -16.19 -19.31 -1.78
N PRO A 641 -15.95 -18.00 -1.95
CA PRO A 641 -16.15 -17.08 -0.85
C PRO A 641 -17.63 -16.96 -0.53
N ALA A 642 -17.97 -16.83 0.75
CA ALA A 642 -19.33 -16.49 1.16
C ALA A 642 -19.74 -15.11 0.63
N SER A 643 -18.76 -14.20 0.51
CA SER A 643 -18.93 -12.89 -0.13
C SER A 643 -17.57 -12.34 -0.59
N SER A 644 -17.56 -11.56 -1.67
CA SER A 644 -16.36 -10.87 -2.14
C SER A 644 -16.66 -9.50 -2.77
N VAL A 645 -15.68 -8.61 -2.69
CA VAL A 645 -15.71 -7.24 -3.21
C VAL A 645 -14.42 -6.96 -3.97
N LEU A 646 -14.55 -6.49 -5.20
CA LEU A 646 -13.44 -6.07 -6.06
C LEU A 646 -12.92 -4.69 -5.62
N LEU A 647 -11.60 -4.47 -5.70
CA LEU A 647 -11.02 -3.16 -5.42
C LEU A 647 -11.25 -2.18 -6.57
N LYS A 648 -11.38 -0.89 -6.24
CA LYS A 648 -11.81 0.19 -7.14
C LYS A 648 -11.01 0.27 -8.44
N GLN A 649 -9.68 0.13 -8.36
CA GLN A 649 -8.80 0.20 -9.54
C GLN A 649 -9.01 -0.93 -10.55
N TYR A 650 -9.71 -2.01 -10.18
CA TYR A 650 -9.87 -3.22 -10.99
C TYR A 650 -11.28 -3.36 -11.60
N GLU A 651 -12.21 -2.44 -11.31
CA GLU A 651 -13.62 -2.47 -11.73
C GLU A 651 -13.84 -2.70 -13.23
N HIS A 652 -12.95 -2.20 -14.09
CA HIS A 652 -13.06 -2.36 -15.54
C HIS A 652 -12.19 -3.48 -16.12
N SER A 653 -11.33 -4.08 -15.29
CA SER A 653 -10.42 -5.15 -15.66
C SER A 653 -10.88 -6.53 -15.20
N PHE A 654 -11.80 -6.59 -14.22
CA PHE A 654 -12.27 -7.84 -13.62
C PHE A 654 -13.79 -7.85 -13.47
N CYS A 655 -14.37 -9.06 -13.49
CA CYS A 655 -15.79 -9.24 -13.27
C CYS A 655 -16.16 -8.87 -11.83
N HIS A 656 -17.15 -8.01 -11.64
CA HIS A 656 -17.63 -7.58 -10.31
C HIS A 656 -18.32 -8.65 -9.47
N HIS A 657 -18.56 -9.83 -10.04
CA HIS A 657 -19.21 -10.95 -9.34
C HIS A 657 -18.21 -12.06 -9.03
N CYS A 658 -17.60 -12.65 -10.06
CA CYS A 658 -16.69 -13.78 -9.89
C CYS A 658 -15.21 -13.39 -9.83
N ASN A 659 -14.87 -12.10 -9.97
CA ASN A 659 -13.49 -11.58 -9.96
C ASN A 659 -12.58 -12.16 -11.04
N LYS A 660 -13.14 -12.80 -12.08
CA LYS A 660 -12.38 -13.28 -13.25
C LYS A 660 -11.90 -12.10 -14.11
N SER A 661 -10.67 -12.15 -14.59
CA SER A 661 -10.11 -11.14 -15.50
C SER A 661 -10.96 -11.00 -16.78
N LEU A 662 -11.10 -9.75 -17.23
CA LEU A 662 -11.78 -9.30 -18.44
C LEU A 662 -10.79 -8.80 -19.52
N GLN A 663 -9.48 -8.91 -19.27
CA GLN A 663 -8.43 -8.43 -20.18
C GLN A 663 -8.12 -9.40 -21.34
N TYR A 664 -7.48 -8.87 -22.39
CA TYR A 664 -7.03 -9.59 -23.58
C TYR A 664 -5.92 -10.57 -23.21
N THR A 665 -6.17 -11.87 -23.27
CA THR A 665 -5.08 -12.85 -23.37
C THR A 665 -4.77 -13.05 -24.85
N ASN A 666 -3.50 -13.02 -25.25
CA ASN A 666 -3.02 -13.22 -26.63
C ASN A 666 -3.24 -14.66 -27.18
N GLU A 667 -4.27 -15.38 -26.73
CA GLU A 667 -4.59 -16.74 -27.20
C GLU A 667 -6.08 -16.93 -27.48
N PRO A 668 -6.42 -17.85 -28.41
CA PRO A 668 -7.76 -18.01 -28.94
C PRO A 668 -8.68 -18.78 -27.99
N LEU A 669 -8.92 -18.29 -26.77
CA LEU A 669 -10.00 -18.81 -25.91
C LEU A 669 -10.67 -17.70 -25.09
N LYS A 670 -11.89 -17.35 -25.53
CA LYS A 670 -12.97 -16.65 -24.80
C LYS A 670 -12.59 -15.31 -24.18
N PHE A 671 -12.65 -14.25 -24.98
CA PHE A 671 -12.99 -12.92 -24.44
C PHE A 671 -14.19 -13.04 -23.49
N SER A 672 -14.12 -12.42 -22.31
CA SER A 672 -15.32 -12.22 -21.51
C SER A 672 -16.29 -11.37 -22.33
N SER A 673 -17.52 -11.83 -22.50
CA SER A 673 -18.61 -10.99 -22.99
C SER A 673 -18.82 -9.90 -21.95
N LYS A 674 -18.16 -8.75 -22.12
CA LYS A 674 -18.24 -7.64 -21.16
C LYS A 674 -19.68 -7.15 -21.19
N VAL A 675 -20.46 -7.58 -20.19
CA VAL A 675 -21.85 -7.19 -19.96
C VAL A 675 -21.87 -6.12 -18.88
N SER A 676 -22.54 -5.00 -19.12
CA SER A 676 -22.66 -3.90 -18.15
C SER A 676 -23.93 -4.03 -17.31
N CYS A 677 -23.95 -3.37 -16.15
CA CYS A 677 -25.18 -3.10 -15.40
C CYS A 677 -26.15 -2.28 -16.26
N ASP A 678 -27.45 -2.44 -16.01
CA ASP A 678 -28.50 -1.72 -16.74
C ASP A 678 -28.62 -0.26 -16.30
N LEU A 679 -28.25 0.05 -15.05
CA LEU A 679 -28.46 1.36 -14.43
C LEU A 679 -27.18 2.19 -14.33
N CYS A 680 -26.02 1.56 -14.08
CA CYS A 680 -24.76 2.26 -13.89
C CYS A 680 -23.67 1.84 -14.88
N THR A 681 -22.60 2.64 -14.93
CA THR A 681 -21.36 2.36 -15.71
C THR A 681 -20.22 1.85 -14.85
N ASN A 682 -20.43 1.70 -13.54
CA ASN A 682 -19.37 1.36 -12.58
C ASN A 682 -19.02 -0.13 -12.67
N VAL A 683 -20.00 -0.99 -12.91
CA VAL A 683 -19.79 -2.45 -12.87
C VAL A 683 -19.84 -3.13 -14.23
N ILE A 684 -18.95 -4.11 -14.41
CA ILE A 684 -18.86 -4.97 -15.59
C ILE A 684 -18.81 -6.44 -15.16
N PHE A 685 -19.49 -7.30 -15.91
CA PHE A 685 -19.60 -8.74 -15.69
C PHE A 685 -19.03 -9.52 -16.87
N CYS A 686 -18.51 -10.73 -16.59
CA CYS A 686 -17.96 -11.61 -17.63
C CYS A 686 -19.02 -12.40 -18.40
N SER A 687 -20.27 -12.41 -17.92
CA SER A 687 -21.39 -13.13 -18.53
C SER A 687 -22.74 -12.60 -18.02
N GLN A 688 -23.82 -12.92 -18.75
CA GLN A 688 -25.19 -12.63 -18.32
C GLN A 688 -25.56 -13.37 -17.02
N MET A 689 -24.98 -14.55 -16.77
CA MET A 689 -25.17 -15.28 -15.52
C MET A 689 -24.59 -14.51 -14.34
N CYS A 690 -23.33 -14.04 -14.45
CA CYS A 690 -22.70 -13.21 -13.42
C CYS A 690 -23.49 -11.93 -13.16
N LYS A 691 -24.04 -11.29 -14.20
CA LYS A 691 -24.93 -10.13 -14.04
C LYS A 691 -26.21 -10.49 -13.27
N LYS A 692 -26.86 -11.60 -13.63
CA LYS A 692 -28.10 -12.06 -12.97
C LYS A 692 -27.86 -12.40 -11.50
N LEU A 693 -26.78 -13.12 -11.19
CA LEU A 693 -26.39 -13.45 -9.83
C LEU A 693 -26.02 -12.17 -9.05
N ALA A 694 -25.27 -11.26 -9.68
CA ALA A 694 -24.93 -9.99 -9.06
C ALA A 694 -26.14 -9.12 -8.74
N ASN A 695 -27.20 -9.17 -9.55
CA ASN A 695 -28.40 -8.38 -9.32
C ASN A 695 -29.06 -8.65 -7.95
N THR A 696 -28.82 -9.82 -7.36
CA THR A 696 -29.33 -10.14 -6.01
C THR A 696 -28.85 -9.18 -4.92
N TYR A 697 -27.65 -8.61 -5.07
CA TYR A 697 -27.05 -7.66 -4.13
C TYR A 697 -26.80 -6.29 -4.77
N HIS A 698 -26.36 -6.25 -6.03
CA HIS A 698 -25.93 -5.02 -6.70
C HIS A 698 -27.10 -4.05 -6.89
N GLN A 699 -28.34 -4.53 -6.96
CA GLN A 699 -29.53 -3.65 -6.97
C GLN A 699 -29.57 -2.67 -5.78
N TYR A 700 -29.06 -3.08 -4.62
CA TYR A 700 -28.96 -2.24 -3.41
C TYR A 700 -27.67 -1.43 -3.36
N GLU A 701 -26.64 -1.85 -4.08
CA GLU A 701 -25.36 -1.12 -4.10
C GLU A 701 -25.29 -0.10 -5.22
N CYS A 702 -26.03 -0.27 -6.31
CA CYS A 702 -25.83 0.40 -7.58
C CYS A 702 -25.75 1.93 -7.44
N SER A 703 -26.65 2.54 -6.67
CA SER A 703 -26.72 4.00 -6.46
C SER A 703 -25.70 4.52 -5.44
N ILE A 704 -25.22 3.67 -4.55
CA ILE A 704 -24.32 4.03 -3.43
C ILE A 704 -22.89 3.50 -3.62
N LEU A 705 -22.63 2.75 -4.68
CA LEU A 705 -21.36 2.06 -4.94
C LEU A 705 -20.14 3.00 -4.90
N PRO A 706 -20.18 4.23 -5.44
CA PRO A 706 -19.06 5.16 -5.32
C PRO A 706 -18.69 5.46 -3.86
N ILE A 707 -19.67 5.52 -2.96
CA ILE A 707 -19.44 5.72 -1.53
C ILE A 707 -18.87 4.44 -0.92
N LEU A 708 -19.43 3.26 -1.26
CA LEU A 708 -18.95 1.97 -0.77
C LEU A 708 -17.46 1.73 -1.10
N HIS A 709 -16.99 2.14 -2.29
CA HIS A 709 -15.59 1.99 -2.70
C HIS A 709 -14.61 2.77 -1.83
N ASP A 710 -15.07 3.83 -1.16
CA ASP A 710 -14.22 4.69 -0.35
C ASP A 710 -14.23 4.30 1.15
N ILE A 711 -15.06 3.32 1.56
CA ILE A 711 -15.23 2.89 2.97
C ILE A 711 -14.33 1.67 3.33
N GLY A 712 -13.61 1.09 2.37
CA GLY A 712 -12.70 -0.04 2.62
C GLY A 712 -13.44 -1.33 3.00
N ILE A 713 -13.04 -2.01 4.09
CA ILE A 713 -13.62 -3.30 4.51
C ILE A 713 -15.13 -3.23 4.79
N GLY A 714 -15.66 -2.03 5.07
CA GLY A 714 -17.09 -1.81 5.24
C GLY A 714 -17.92 -2.11 3.98
N HIS A 715 -17.35 -2.04 2.77
CA HIS A 715 -18.05 -2.50 1.56
C HIS A 715 -18.30 -4.00 1.62
N LEU A 716 -17.31 -4.80 2.02
CA LEU A 716 -17.49 -6.24 2.15
C LEU A 716 -18.52 -6.61 3.24
N SER A 717 -18.55 -5.84 4.33
CA SER A 717 -19.60 -5.94 5.37
C SER A 717 -20.99 -5.68 4.78
N PHE A 718 -21.16 -4.59 4.03
CA PHE A 718 -22.43 -4.27 3.37
C PHE A 718 -22.84 -5.34 2.34
N ARG A 719 -21.90 -5.80 1.49
CA ARG A 719 -22.12 -6.87 0.53
C ARG A 719 -22.58 -8.15 1.23
N LEU A 720 -21.95 -8.53 2.34
CA LEU A 720 -22.31 -9.70 3.13
C LEU A 720 -23.73 -9.59 3.71
N LEU A 721 -24.11 -8.41 4.20
CA LEU A 721 -25.48 -8.12 4.67
C LEU A 721 -26.50 -8.37 3.55
N VAL A 722 -26.33 -7.73 2.38
CA VAL A 722 -27.34 -7.78 1.30
C VAL A 722 -27.38 -9.11 0.55
N THR A 723 -26.25 -9.82 0.47
CA THR A 723 -26.19 -11.18 -0.13
C THR A 723 -26.91 -12.21 0.73
N THR A 724 -26.79 -12.10 2.06
CA THR A 724 -27.38 -13.05 3.01
C THR A 724 -28.90 -12.83 3.22
N ARG A 725 -29.37 -11.60 3.06
CA ARG A 725 -30.74 -11.13 3.35
C ARG A 725 -31.05 -11.05 4.85
N ILE A 726 -31.80 -10.02 5.23
CA ILE A 726 -32.08 -9.68 6.63
C ILE A 726 -32.83 -10.81 7.37
N ASP A 727 -33.77 -11.50 6.72
CA ASP A 727 -34.55 -12.57 7.35
C ASP A 727 -33.69 -13.77 7.73
N THR A 728 -32.78 -14.18 6.83
CA THR A 728 -31.81 -15.25 7.09
C THR A 728 -30.90 -14.89 8.26
N ILE A 729 -30.43 -13.63 8.30
CA ILE A 729 -29.58 -13.13 9.37
C ILE A 729 -30.33 -13.17 10.71
N ARG A 730 -31.58 -12.72 10.76
CA ARG A 730 -32.42 -12.79 11.98
C ARG A 730 -32.56 -14.22 12.47
N GLN A 731 -32.87 -15.16 11.58
CA GLN A 731 -32.97 -16.58 11.93
C GLN A 731 -31.65 -17.13 12.51
N VAL A 732 -30.52 -16.80 11.89
CA VAL A 732 -29.20 -17.22 12.38
C VAL A 732 -28.89 -16.64 13.75
N VAL A 733 -29.14 -15.35 13.96
CA VAL A 733 -28.92 -14.68 15.25
C VAL A 733 -29.80 -15.28 16.34
N GLU A 734 -31.09 -15.48 16.06
CA GLU A 734 -32.03 -16.10 17.00
C GLU A 734 -31.63 -17.52 17.37
N ASN A 735 -31.23 -18.34 16.39
CA ASN A 735 -30.78 -19.71 16.64
C ASN A 735 -29.48 -19.73 17.44
N TYR A 736 -28.52 -18.87 17.11
CA TYR A 736 -27.26 -18.75 17.85
C TYR A 736 -27.49 -18.35 19.32
N ILE A 737 -28.43 -17.44 19.59
CA ILE A 737 -28.81 -17.05 20.95
C ILE A 737 -29.51 -18.20 21.70
N LYS A 738 -30.36 -18.98 21.03
CA LYS A 738 -31.14 -20.07 21.65
C LYS A 738 -30.30 -21.32 21.95
N GLU A 739 -29.48 -21.75 21.01
CA GLU A 739 -28.77 -23.04 21.07
C GLU A 739 -27.37 -22.93 21.71
N GLY A 740 -26.84 -21.72 21.82
CA GLY A 740 -25.48 -21.47 22.28
C GLY A 740 -24.41 -21.85 21.24
N SER A 741 -23.16 -21.46 21.47
CA SER A 741 -22.05 -21.78 20.57
C SER A 741 -21.56 -23.19 20.81
N ASN A 742 -22.04 -24.20 20.06
CA ASN A 742 -21.29 -25.46 19.94
C ASN A 742 -20.19 -25.27 18.88
N PRO A 743 -18.90 -25.17 19.27
CA PRO A 743 -17.82 -24.87 18.33
C PRO A 743 -17.56 -25.99 17.32
N LEU A 744 -18.09 -27.20 17.55
CA LEU A 744 -17.94 -28.34 16.65
C LEU A 744 -19.10 -28.49 15.65
N VAL A 745 -20.17 -27.68 15.79
CA VAL A 745 -21.27 -27.65 14.81
C VAL A 745 -20.93 -26.66 13.70
N PHE A 746 -20.08 -27.12 12.79
CA PHE A 746 -19.67 -26.45 11.57
C PHE A 746 -19.96 -27.39 10.40
N LYS A 747 -21.16 -27.29 9.83
CA LYS A 747 -21.66 -28.17 8.75
C LYS A 747 -21.82 -27.38 7.46
N ASP A 748 -21.75 -28.07 6.32
CA ASP A 748 -21.89 -27.45 5.01
C ASP A 748 -23.17 -26.67 4.80
N ALA A 749 -22.99 -25.64 3.98
CA ALA A 749 -24.05 -24.88 3.38
C ALA A 749 -24.52 -25.48 2.07
N VAL A 750 -25.64 -26.19 2.13
CA VAL A 750 -26.48 -26.43 0.94
C VAL A 750 -27.44 -25.24 0.72
N ASP A 751 -27.55 -24.35 1.71
CA ASP A 751 -28.42 -23.19 1.72
C ASP A 751 -27.74 -21.93 2.29
N LEU A 752 -28.38 -20.78 2.08
CA LEU A 752 -27.88 -19.47 2.50
C LEU A 752 -27.76 -19.34 4.03
N PHE A 753 -28.65 -20.00 4.78
CA PHE A 753 -28.66 -20.00 6.24
C PHE A 753 -27.38 -20.61 6.80
N SER A 754 -27.02 -21.80 6.34
CA SER A 754 -25.86 -22.54 6.81
C SER A 754 -24.55 -21.84 6.41
N CYS A 755 -24.52 -21.23 5.21
CA CYS A 755 -23.36 -20.44 4.73
C CYS A 755 -23.09 -19.25 5.66
N TYR A 756 -24.15 -18.51 5.98
CA TYR A 756 -24.01 -17.37 6.87
C TYR A 756 -23.79 -17.77 8.33
N MET A 757 -24.33 -18.89 8.80
CA MET A 757 -24.06 -19.40 10.14
C MET A 757 -22.57 -19.65 10.34
N GLN A 758 -21.86 -20.21 9.34
CA GLN A 758 -20.41 -20.37 9.39
C GLN A 758 -19.68 -19.03 9.55
N VAL A 759 -20.07 -18.01 8.77
CA VAL A 759 -19.54 -16.64 8.89
C VAL A 759 -19.84 -16.03 10.26
N TYR A 760 -21.08 -16.15 10.73
CA TYR A 760 -21.54 -15.57 11.99
C TYR A 760 -20.82 -16.18 13.20
N GLN A 761 -20.43 -17.45 13.13
CA GLN A 761 -19.65 -18.11 14.17
C GLN A 761 -18.17 -17.71 14.19
N LEU A 762 -17.65 -16.97 13.20
CA LEU A 762 -16.26 -16.49 13.25
C LEU A 762 -16.08 -15.46 14.37
N VAL A 763 -14.88 -15.44 14.94
CA VAL A 763 -14.56 -14.57 16.09
C VAL A 763 -14.52 -13.11 15.63
N ASP A 764 -15.17 -12.23 16.38
CA ASP A 764 -15.19 -10.78 16.08
C ASP A 764 -14.19 -9.97 16.91
N HIS A 765 -13.51 -10.57 17.88
CA HIS A 765 -12.54 -9.91 18.78
C HIS A 765 -13.00 -8.58 19.38
N SER A 766 -14.31 -8.38 19.51
CA SER A 766 -14.90 -7.09 19.91
C SER A 766 -14.44 -6.57 21.28
N ASN A 767 -13.90 -7.46 22.13
CA ASN A 767 -13.32 -7.15 23.43
C ASN A 767 -11.81 -6.82 23.42
N LYS A 768 -11.12 -6.98 22.29
CA LYS A 768 -9.66 -6.75 22.16
C LYS A 768 -9.29 -5.49 21.38
N PHE A 769 -10.21 -4.96 20.56
CA PHE A 769 -9.99 -3.72 19.81
C PHE A 769 -9.80 -2.51 20.72
N THR A 770 -8.99 -1.54 20.26
CA THR A 770 -8.83 -0.28 20.98
C THR A 770 -10.13 0.53 20.95
N HIS A 771 -10.29 1.49 21.87
CA HIS A 771 -11.46 2.38 21.83
C HIS A 771 -11.54 3.21 20.54
N GLU A 772 -10.40 3.54 19.94
CA GLU A 772 -10.31 4.28 18.67
C GLU A 772 -10.89 3.45 17.52
N ASP A 773 -10.45 2.21 17.40
CA ASP A 773 -10.94 1.29 16.37
C ASP A 773 -12.43 1.00 16.54
N LEU A 774 -12.88 0.72 17.78
CA LEU A 774 -14.29 0.48 18.07
C LEU A 774 -15.16 1.68 17.70
N LEU A 775 -14.74 2.91 18.03
CA LEU A 775 -15.48 4.12 17.67
C LEU A 775 -15.56 4.28 16.15
N GLN A 776 -14.44 4.12 15.46
CA GLN A 776 -14.36 4.21 14.00
C GLN A 776 -15.27 3.20 13.30
N TYR A 777 -15.20 1.92 13.71
CA TYR A 777 -16.02 0.85 13.13
C TYR A 777 -17.50 1.04 13.44
N THR A 778 -17.83 1.55 14.64
CA THR A 778 -19.22 1.85 15.00
C THR A 778 -19.78 2.98 14.14
N ILE A 779 -19.07 4.10 14.00
CA ILE A 779 -19.49 5.21 13.13
C ILE A 779 -19.61 4.77 11.66
N THR A 780 -18.69 3.93 11.19
CA THR A 780 -18.73 3.36 9.84
C THR A 780 -19.95 2.46 9.65
N ALA A 781 -20.28 1.61 10.63
CA ALA A 781 -21.53 0.83 10.62
C ALA A 781 -22.76 1.75 10.57
N GLY A 782 -22.73 2.89 11.27
CA GLY A 782 -23.78 3.92 11.23
C GLY A 782 -23.99 4.57 9.87
N LEU A 783 -22.92 4.76 9.10
CA LEU A 783 -23.03 5.17 7.70
C LEU A 783 -23.68 4.07 6.86
N LEU A 784 -23.16 2.84 6.96
CA LEU A 784 -23.64 1.71 6.15
C LEU A 784 -25.11 1.37 6.43
N ALA A 785 -25.56 1.44 7.68
CA ALA A 785 -26.96 1.20 8.03
C ALA A 785 -27.90 2.23 7.40
N ARG A 786 -27.54 3.51 7.42
CA ARG A 786 -28.31 4.58 6.75
C ARG A 786 -28.25 4.50 5.22
N LEU A 787 -27.12 4.05 4.66
CA LEU A 787 -27.02 3.72 3.24
C LEU A 787 -27.94 2.54 2.86
N ALA A 788 -28.13 1.56 3.76
CA ALA A 788 -29.08 0.47 3.56
C ALA A 788 -30.53 1.00 3.43
N ILE A 789 -30.91 2.00 4.23
CA ILE A 789 -32.20 2.70 4.09
C ILE A 789 -32.29 3.40 2.73
N HIS A 790 -31.26 4.17 2.36
CA HIS A 790 -31.23 4.91 1.09
C HIS A 790 -31.26 4.02 -0.15
N SER A 791 -30.66 2.84 -0.08
CA SER A 791 -30.71 1.84 -1.15
C SER A 791 -32.06 1.13 -1.28
N GLY A 792 -32.97 1.32 -0.32
CA GLY A 792 -34.23 0.59 -0.23
C GLY A 792 -34.09 -0.86 0.21
N TYR A 793 -32.95 -1.25 0.80
CA TYR A 793 -32.75 -2.59 1.36
C TYR A 793 -33.51 -2.79 2.68
N ILE A 794 -33.55 -1.75 3.52
CA ILE A 794 -34.41 -1.67 4.70
C ILE A 794 -35.31 -0.44 4.59
N HIS A 795 -36.45 -0.47 5.28
CA HIS A 795 -37.52 0.50 5.03
C HIS A 795 -37.81 1.45 6.21
N ASN A 796 -37.29 1.16 7.39
CA ASN A 796 -37.56 1.96 8.58
C ASN A 796 -36.36 2.04 9.53
N TYR A 797 -36.41 3.02 10.42
CA TYR A 797 -35.41 3.24 11.47
C TYR A 797 -35.41 2.14 12.54
N ASP A 798 -36.49 1.35 12.66
CA ASP A 798 -36.57 0.24 13.62
C ASP A 798 -35.67 -0.93 13.20
N GLU A 799 -35.57 -1.20 11.89
CA GLU A 799 -34.64 -2.17 11.31
C GLU A 799 -33.19 -1.70 11.37
N GLU A 800 -32.96 -0.37 11.40
CA GLU A 800 -31.63 0.22 11.44
C GLU A 800 -30.83 -0.27 12.65
N LEU A 801 -31.43 -0.32 13.84
CA LEU A 801 -30.73 -0.76 15.05
C LEU A 801 -30.20 -2.20 14.88
N PHE A 802 -31.05 -3.10 14.37
CA PHE A 802 -30.66 -4.49 14.16
C PHE A 802 -29.55 -4.59 13.11
N VAL A 803 -29.72 -3.92 11.96
CA VAL A 803 -28.75 -3.92 10.86
C VAL A 803 -27.43 -3.26 11.27
N GLY A 804 -27.47 -2.17 12.02
CA GLY A 804 -26.30 -1.46 12.52
C GLY A 804 -25.43 -2.32 13.44
N GLY A 805 -26.04 -3.06 14.37
CA GLY A 805 -25.32 -4.01 15.21
C GLY A 805 -24.70 -5.18 14.41
N ILE A 806 -25.40 -5.66 13.38
CA ILE A 806 -24.88 -6.70 12.47
C ILE A 806 -23.72 -6.18 11.62
N LEU A 807 -23.84 -4.99 11.04
CA LEU A 807 -22.78 -4.36 10.24
C LEU A 807 -21.53 -4.11 11.07
N LEU A 808 -21.69 -3.67 12.33
CA LEU A 808 -20.59 -3.53 13.27
C LEU A 808 -19.93 -4.89 13.52
N ARG A 809 -20.71 -5.93 13.83
CA ARG A 809 -20.19 -7.29 13.99
C ARG A 809 -19.42 -7.76 12.75
N HIS A 810 -19.99 -7.58 11.56
CA HIS A 810 -19.35 -7.95 10.30
C HIS A 810 -18.04 -7.22 10.09
N ILE A 811 -17.97 -5.91 10.33
CA ILE A 811 -16.70 -5.17 10.23
C ILE A 811 -15.65 -5.79 11.16
N LEU A 812 -16.00 -6.02 12.43
CA LEU A 812 -15.10 -6.58 13.43
C LEU A 812 -14.62 -8.01 13.07
N GLN A 813 -15.50 -8.85 12.55
CA GLN A 813 -15.14 -10.17 12.02
C GLN A 813 -14.21 -10.07 10.80
N LEU A 814 -14.54 -9.20 9.85
CA LEU A 814 -13.80 -9.09 8.60
C LEU A 814 -12.38 -8.55 8.79
N VAL A 815 -12.12 -7.70 9.78
CA VAL A 815 -10.76 -7.19 10.06
C VAL A 815 -9.76 -8.32 10.34
N THR A 816 -10.22 -9.43 10.92
CA THR A 816 -9.36 -10.58 11.31
C THR A 816 -9.60 -11.85 10.50
N ASN A 817 -10.69 -11.93 9.73
CA ASN A 817 -11.06 -13.14 8.98
C ASN A 817 -11.16 -12.94 7.46
N ALA A 818 -11.13 -11.71 6.95
CA ALA A 818 -11.14 -11.47 5.51
C ALA A 818 -9.80 -11.83 4.87
N HIS A 819 -9.86 -12.34 3.65
CA HIS A 819 -8.73 -12.76 2.85
C HIS A 819 -8.58 -11.86 1.61
N SER A 820 -7.33 -11.59 1.22
CA SER A 820 -7.01 -11.00 -0.07
C SER A 820 -7.12 -12.05 -1.18
N ILE A 821 -7.92 -11.76 -2.20
CA ILE A 821 -7.85 -12.49 -3.47
C ILE A 821 -6.71 -11.86 -4.26
N SER A 822 -5.61 -12.59 -4.37
CA SER A 822 -4.43 -12.16 -5.09
C SER A 822 -4.29 -12.91 -6.39
N LEU A 823 -3.92 -12.20 -7.45
CA LEU A 823 -3.52 -12.80 -8.71
C LEU A 823 -2.04 -12.56 -8.95
N PHE A 824 -1.36 -13.59 -9.42
CA PHE A 824 -0.06 -13.47 -10.04
C PHE A 824 -0.30 -12.97 -11.47
N TYR A 825 -0.18 -11.66 -11.67
CA TYR A 825 -0.52 -11.00 -12.94
C TYR A 825 0.72 -10.41 -13.62
N ASN A 826 0.84 -10.62 -14.93
CA ASN A 826 1.83 -9.96 -15.78
C ASN A 826 1.18 -8.74 -16.45
N PHE A 827 1.60 -7.53 -16.07
CA PHE A 827 1.01 -6.27 -16.56
C PHE A 827 1.49 -5.83 -17.95
N ASN A 828 2.52 -6.46 -18.52
CA ASN A 828 3.15 -5.99 -19.76
C ASN A 828 2.98 -6.98 -20.92
N SER A 829 1.78 -7.03 -21.49
CA SER A 829 1.54 -7.65 -22.81
C SER A 829 1.90 -6.70 -23.96
N ASN A 830 3.06 -6.05 -23.89
CA ASN A 830 3.68 -5.44 -25.06
C ASN A 830 4.86 -6.33 -25.45
N ASP A 831 4.81 -6.83 -26.68
CA ASP A 831 5.75 -7.78 -27.25
C ASP A 831 7.23 -7.39 -26.98
N ASP A 832 8.05 -8.41 -26.72
CA ASP A 832 9.53 -8.45 -26.73
C ASP A 832 10.36 -8.16 -25.46
N LYS A 833 9.88 -8.42 -24.22
CA LYS A 833 10.75 -8.28 -23.02
C LYS A 833 10.68 -9.44 -22.00
N PHE A 834 11.54 -10.44 -22.21
CA PHE A 834 11.81 -11.67 -21.41
C PHE A 834 11.98 -11.53 -19.88
N PHE A 835 12.16 -10.32 -19.35
CA PHE A 835 12.40 -10.08 -17.92
C PHE A 835 11.37 -9.14 -17.28
N GLN A 836 10.32 -8.74 -18.00
CA GLN A 836 9.25 -7.91 -17.44
C GLN A 836 8.10 -8.71 -16.83
N ASP A 837 8.36 -9.95 -16.43
CA ASP A 837 7.45 -10.77 -15.65
C ASP A 837 7.69 -10.52 -14.17
N ASN A 838 7.51 -9.27 -13.75
CA ASN A 838 7.34 -8.93 -12.34
C ASN A 838 5.99 -9.49 -11.89
N PHE A 839 5.94 -10.79 -11.60
CA PHE A 839 4.84 -11.42 -10.89
C PHE A 839 4.77 -10.77 -9.50
N LYS A 840 4.00 -9.69 -9.40
CA LYS A 840 3.65 -9.11 -8.11
C LYS A 840 2.38 -9.80 -7.63
N ASP A 841 2.38 -10.18 -6.34
CA ASP A 841 1.17 -10.51 -5.61
C ASP A 841 0.25 -9.30 -5.64
N VAL A 842 -0.69 -9.26 -6.59
CA VAL A 842 -1.61 -8.13 -6.73
C VAL A 842 -2.93 -8.53 -6.13
N ARG A 843 -3.26 -7.91 -5.00
CA ARG A 843 -4.59 -8.03 -4.41
C ARG A 843 -5.60 -7.36 -5.32
N ILE A 844 -6.54 -8.12 -5.84
CA ILE A 844 -7.61 -7.61 -6.72
C ILE A 844 -8.95 -7.45 -6.00
N ALA A 845 -9.19 -8.24 -4.95
CA ALA A 845 -10.44 -8.26 -4.22
C ALA A 845 -10.24 -8.65 -2.75
N SER A 846 -11.24 -8.37 -1.93
CA SER A 846 -11.34 -8.86 -0.54
C SER A 846 -12.52 -9.83 -0.44
N ALA A 847 -12.35 -10.91 0.31
CA ALA A 847 -13.37 -11.95 0.41
C ALA A 847 -13.34 -12.67 1.75
N ILE A 848 -14.43 -13.33 2.11
CA ILE A 848 -14.53 -14.14 3.33
C ILE A 848 -14.73 -15.62 2.97
N TYR A 849 -13.87 -16.47 3.52
CA TYR A 849 -13.80 -17.92 3.28
C TYR A 849 -13.89 -18.65 4.62
N PRO A 850 -15.10 -18.98 5.10
CA PRO A 850 -15.29 -19.48 6.45
C PRO A 850 -14.50 -20.76 6.78
N THR A 851 -14.33 -21.66 5.81
CA THR A 851 -13.53 -22.88 5.98
C THR A 851 -12.05 -22.55 6.04
N VAL A 852 -11.55 -21.71 5.13
CA VAL A 852 -10.12 -21.30 5.12
C VAL A 852 -9.76 -20.51 6.38
N SER A 853 -10.70 -19.75 6.97
CA SER A 853 -10.53 -19.06 8.26
C SER A 853 -10.30 -20.00 9.45
N LEU A 854 -10.45 -21.32 9.30
CA LEU A 854 -10.12 -22.32 10.32
C LEU A 854 -8.62 -22.69 10.36
N LEU A 855 -7.84 -22.23 9.38
CA LEU A 855 -6.40 -22.47 9.34
C LEU A 855 -5.69 -21.46 10.26
N ASN A 856 -5.03 -21.97 11.29
CA ASN A 856 -4.24 -21.12 12.18
C ASN A 856 -2.96 -20.62 11.51
N HIS A 857 -2.43 -19.53 12.06
CA HIS A 857 -1.20 -18.93 11.57
C HIS A 857 0.05 -19.75 11.92
N SER A 858 0.92 -19.93 10.94
CA SER A 858 2.36 -20.15 11.15
C SER A 858 3.14 -19.17 10.27
N CYS A 859 4.22 -18.60 10.82
CA CYS A 859 5.11 -17.77 10.02
C CYS A 859 5.83 -18.58 8.94
N ASP A 860 5.90 -19.91 9.13
CA ASP A 860 6.37 -20.92 8.18
C ASP A 860 5.23 -21.94 7.95
N PRO A 861 4.27 -21.65 7.07
CA PRO A 861 3.08 -22.47 6.85
C PRO A 861 3.42 -23.80 6.17
N ASN A 862 2.48 -24.75 6.25
CA ASN A 862 2.56 -26.04 5.57
C ASN A 862 1.53 -26.17 4.43
N VAL A 863 0.76 -25.11 4.17
CA VAL A 863 -0.10 -24.97 3.00
C VAL A 863 0.14 -23.68 2.22
N VAL A 864 -0.34 -23.64 0.98
CA VAL A 864 -0.36 -22.47 0.11
C VAL A 864 -1.76 -22.29 -0.48
N ALA A 865 -2.21 -21.04 -0.58
CA ALA A 865 -3.49 -20.67 -1.18
C ALA A 865 -3.31 -20.24 -2.63
N THR A 866 -4.21 -20.68 -3.52
CA THR A 866 -4.23 -20.30 -4.93
C THR A 866 -5.65 -19.97 -5.36
N PHE A 867 -5.82 -18.89 -6.13
CA PHE A 867 -7.13 -18.46 -6.63
C PHE A 867 -7.30 -18.86 -8.10
N VAL A 868 -8.41 -19.54 -8.41
CA VAL A 868 -8.71 -20.05 -9.75
C VAL A 868 -10.05 -19.50 -10.23
N GLN A 869 -10.17 -19.25 -11.54
CA GLN A 869 -11.37 -18.69 -12.17
C GLN A 869 -11.91 -17.39 -11.50
N GLY A 870 -11.02 -16.61 -10.89
CA GLY A 870 -11.37 -15.39 -10.16
C GLY A 870 -11.32 -15.61 -8.65
N SER A 871 -12.42 -16.04 -8.03
CA SER A 871 -12.54 -16.14 -6.56
C SER A 871 -12.56 -17.55 -5.97
N LEU A 872 -12.41 -18.64 -6.73
CA LEU A 872 -12.34 -19.97 -6.13
C LEU A 872 -10.99 -20.15 -5.43
N ASN A 873 -11.00 -20.36 -4.11
CA ASN A 873 -9.79 -20.59 -3.33
C ASN A 873 -9.50 -22.10 -3.23
N ILE A 874 -8.28 -22.49 -3.60
CA ILE A 874 -7.76 -23.85 -3.50
C ILE A 874 -6.53 -23.83 -2.61
N ILE A 875 -6.61 -24.55 -1.49
CA ILE A 875 -5.52 -24.72 -0.55
C ILE A 875 -4.83 -26.06 -0.79
N ARG A 876 -3.52 -26.04 -0.92
CA ARG A 876 -2.68 -27.23 -1.14
C ARG A 876 -1.62 -27.35 -0.07
N ALA A 877 -1.24 -28.59 0.26
CA ALA A 877 -0.06 -28.84 1.07
C ALA A 877 1.18 -28.34 0.33
N SER A 878 1.94 -27.43 0.92
CA SER A 878 3.25 -26.97 0.40
C SER A 878 4.39 -27.85 0.89
N LYS A 879 4.17 -28.56 2.00
CA LYS A 879 5.09 -29.49 2.65
C LYS A 879 4.38 -30.80 2.97
N GLU A 880 5.15 -31.81 3.37
CA GLU A 880 4.56 -33.02 3.94
C GLU A 880 3.93 -32.69 5.30
N ILE A 881 2.69 -33.13 5.52
CA ILE A 881 1.94 -32.95 6.77
C ILE A 881 1.65 -34.35 7.32
N LEU A 882 2.15 -34.66 8.52
CA LEU A 882 1.99 -35.99 9.10
C LEU A 882 0.62 -36.13 9.77
N ALA A 883 0.15 -37.37 9.90
CA ALA A 883 -1.06 -37.66 10.67
C ALA A 883 -0.92 -37.11 12.10
N GLY A 884 -1.91 -36.33 12.55
CA GLY A 884 -1.92 -35.64 13.84
C GLY A 884 -1.37 -34.21 13.81
N ASP A 885 -0.72 -33.78 12.72
CA ASP A 885 -0.23 -32.41 12.59
C ASP A 885 -1.36 -31.44 12.22
N GLU A 886 -1.24 -30.22 12.72
CA GLU A 886 -2.15 -29.12 12.39
C GLU A 886 -1.80 -28.51 11.01
N VAL A 887 -2.82 -28.04 10.31
CA VAL A 887 -2.68 -27.38 9.01
C VAL A 887 -2.61 -25.87 9.23
N PHE A 888 -1.50 -25.26 8.82
CA PHE A 888 -1.18 -23.86 9.07
C PHE A 888 -1.12 -23.04 7.79
N ASN A 889 -1.87 -21.94 7.77
CA ASN A 889 -1.75 -20.88 6.78
C ASN A 889 -0.83 -19.76 7.30
N CYS A 890 -0.45 -18.81 6.44
CA CYS A 890 0.22 -17.58 6.84
C CYS A 890 -0.72 -16.38 6.63
N TYR A 891 -0.82 -15.52 7.64
CA TYR A 891 -1.76 -14.38 7.69
C TYR A 891 -1.18 -13.11 7.06
N GLY A 892 -0.19 -13.27 6.18
CA GLY A 892 0.60 -12.18 5.60
C GLY A 892 2.09 -12.23 5.96
N PRO A 893 2.46 -12.14 7.26
CA PRO A 893 3.84 -11.88 7.67
C PRO A 893 4.68 -13.17 7.69
N HIS A 894 5.02 -13.67 6.50
CA HIS A 894 5.82 -14.88 6.29
C HIS A 894 7.28 -14.66 6.70
N PHE A 895 7.92 -15.64 7.33
CA PHE A 895 9.27 -15.50 7.90
C PHE A 895 10.36 -15.10 6.90
N VAL A 896 10.11 -15.43 5.64
CA VAL A 896 10.99 -15.16 4.50
C VAL A 896 10.98 -13.69 4.10
N ARG A 897 9.86 -12.99 4.33
CA ARG A 897 9.64 -11.60 3.92
C ARG A 897 9.76 -10.61 5.08
N PHE A 898 9.54 -11.08 6.31
CA PHE A 898 9.46 -10.24 7.50
C PHE A 898 10.35 -10.79 8.62
N ASN A 899 11.07 -9.90 9.30
CA ASN A 899 11.87 -10.29 10.47
C ASN A 899 10.96 -10.66 11.66
N HIS A 900 11.52 -11.30 12.68
CA HIS A 900 10.73 -11.83 13.80
C HIS A 900 9.99 -10.75 14.60
N VAL A 901 10.60 -9.58 14.81
CA VAL A 901 9.95 -8.44 15.50
C VAL A 901 8.77 -7.90 14.68
N GLU A 902 8.97 -7.69 13.37
CA GLU A 902 7.91 -7.24 12.46
C GLU A 902 6.73 -8.22 12.44
N ARG A 903 6.99 -9.53 12.31
CA ARG A 903 5.94 -10.54 12.31
C ARG A 903 5.13 -10.53 13.60
N LYS A 904 5.80 -10.50 14.76
CA LYS A 904 5.10 -10.46 16.06
C LYS A 904 4.26 -9.20 16.19
N ARG A 905 4.78 -8.05 15.77
CA ARG A 905 4.07 -6.78 15.80
C ARG A 905 2.83 -6.80 14.90
N VAL A 906 2.97 -7.17 13.62
CA VAL A 906 1.84 -7.22 12.66
C VAL A 906 0.73 -8.15 13.16
N LEU A 907 1.10 -9.33 13.70
CA LEU A 907 0.13 -10.28 14.23
C LEU A 907 -0.52 -9.81 15.53
N GLU A 908 0.22 -9.12 16.40
CA GLU A 908 -0.32 -8.55 17.64
C GLU A 908 -1.26 -7.38 17.35
N ASP A 909 -0.87 -6.47 16.45
CA ASP A 909 -1.61 -5.27 16.07
C ASP A 909 -2.94 -5.63 15.36
N GLN A 910 -2.93 -6.62 14.45
CA GLN A 910 -4.11 -6.98 13.67
C GLN A 910 -4.93 -8.13 14.27
N TYR A 911 -4.28 -9.20 14.73
CA TYR A 911 -4.93 -10.45 15.14
C TYR A 911 -4.89 -10.69 16.66
N PHE A 912 -4.30 -9.77 17.43
CA PHE A 912 -4.29 -9.79 18.90
C PHE A 912 -3.64 -11.03 19.53
N PHE A 913 -2.59 -11.57 18.90
CA PHE A 913 -1.78 -12.65 19.45
C PHE A 913 -0.30 -12.54 19.06
N LYS A 914 0.56 -13.15 19.89
CA LYS A 914 1.99 -13.32 19.58
C LYS A 914 2.22 -14.72 19.04
N CYS A 915 2.79 -14.82 17.85
CA CYS A 915 3.07 -16.12 17.24
C CYS A 915 4.14 -16.89 18.03
N THR A 916 3.85 -18.16 18.28
CA THR A 916 4.73 -19.16 18.92
C THR A 916 4.99 -20.36 17.99
N CYS A 917 4.88 -20.17 16.66
CA CYS A 917 5.19 -21.24 15.71
C CYS A 917 6.66 -21.68 15.84
N GLN A 918 6.97 -22.89 15.34
CA GLN A 918 8.32 -23.48 15.40
C GLN A 918 9.40 -22.50 14.90
N ARG A 919 9.09 -21.70 13.87
CA ARG A 919 10.02 -20.71 13.33
C ARG A 919 10.29 -19.56 14.32
N CYS A 920 9.25 -18.98 14.91
CA CYS A 920 9.39 -17.93 15.92
C CYS A 920 10.13 -18.43 17.16
N GLU A 921 9.81 -19.63 17.64
CA GLU A 921 10.54 -20.22 18.78
C GLU A 921 12.01 -20.45 18.46
N PHE A 922 12.31 -20.95 17.26
CA PHE A 922 13.68 -21.15 16.81
C PHE A 922 14.44 -19.82 16.80
N GLU A 923 13.91 -18.78 16.17
CA GLU A 923 14.60 -17.47 16.06
C GLU A 923 14.80 -16.81 17.42
N GLN A 924 13.80 -16.88 18.29
CA GLN A 924 13.88 -16.37 19.65
C GLN A 924 14.94 -17.10 20.48
N ARG A 925 14.98 -18.43 20.43
CA ARG A 925 15.99 -19.23 21.15
C ARG A 925 17.41 -18.92 20.67
N ASN A 926 17.56 -18.60 19.39
CA ASN A 926 18.84 -18.43 18.72
C ASN A 926 19.31 -16.97 18.61
N GLY A 927 18.53 -16.00 19.08
CA GLY A 927 18.89 -14.57 19.05
C GLY A 927 18.79 -13.91 17.67
N PHE A 928 17.93 -14.44 16.79
CA PHE A 928 17.68 -13.89 15.44
C PHE A 928 16.49 -12.92 15.41
N GLU A 929 16.19 -12.27 16.54
CA GLU A 929 14.95 -11.51 16.71
C GLU A 929 14.88 -10.29 15.80
N GLU A 930 16.01 -9.60 15.62
CA GLU A 930 16.05 -8.33 14.92
C GLU A 930 16.56 -8.42 13.46
N TYR A 931 17.40 -9.42 13.09
CA TYR A 931 18.11 -9.37 11.80
C TYR A 931 18.54 -10.74 11.22
N TYR A 932 19.00 -10.70 9.96
CA TYR A 932 19.57 -11.81 9.19
C TYR A 932 20.57 -12.67 9.96
N PRO A 933 20.59 -14.00 9.76
CA PRO A 933 21.59 -14.87 10.36
C PRO A 933 22.99 -14.55 9.83
N ILE A 934 23.85 -14.04 10.71
CA ILE A 934 25.24 -13.68 10.40
C ILE A 934 26.15 -14.90 10.43
N CYS A 935 27.06 -14.95 9.48
CA CYS A 935 28.08 -15.98 9.38
C CYS A 935 29.23 -15.81 10.37
N CYS A 936 29.75 -16.95 10.80
CA CYS A 936 31.10 -17.04 11.33
C CYS A 936 32.11 -16.67 10.25
N GLN A 937 32.91 -15.64 10.53
CA GLN A 937 33.99 -15.18 9.66
C GLN A 937 35.37 -15.61 10.14
N LYS A 938 35.45 -16.62 11.02
CA LYS A 938 36.73 -17.15 11.46
C LYS A 938 37.35 -17.95 10.31
N TYR A 939 38.56 -17.57 9.90
CA TYR A 939 39.26 -18.17 8.76
C TYR A 939 39.41 -19.69 8.87
N ASP A 940 39.64 -20.21 10.09
CA ASP A 940 39.84 -21.65 10.36
C ASP A 940 38.53 -22.41 10.65
N CYS A 941 37.36 -21.84 10.38
CA CYS A 941 36.08 -22.53 10.57
C CYS A 941 35.94 -23.66 9.53
N LYS A 942 35.74 -24.91 9.98
CA LYS A 942 35.64 -26.10 9.10
C LYS A 942 34.53 -26.02 8.06
N ILE A 943 33.48 -25.28 8.36
CA ILE A 943 32.34 -25.01 7.49
C ILE A 943 32.33 -23.49 7.32
N LYS A 944 32.67 -23.04 6.12
CA LYS A 944 32.58 -21.61 5.78
C LYS A 944 31.14 -21.14 5.96
N ASN A 945 30.97 -19.92 6.43
CA ASN A 945 29.67 -19.24 6.49
C ASN A 945 28.64 -19.95 7.40
N PHE A 946 29.11 -20.63 8.45
CA PHE A 946 28.24 -21.24 9.44
C PHE A 946 27.58 -20.17 10.33
N PRO A 947 26.26 -20.21 10.55
CA PRO A 947 25.56 -19.18 11.34
C PRO A 947 26.05 -19.07 12.78
N LEU A 948 26.04 -17.85 13.30
CA LEU A 948 26.31 -17.51 14.69
C LEU A 948 25.00 -17.56 15.48
N TYR A 949 24.99 -18.22 16.63
CA TYR A 949 23.81 -18.43 17.46
C TYR A 949 24.02 -17.91 18.87
N ARG A 950 22.96 -17.39 19.48
CA ARG A 950 22.95 -17.13 20.91
C ARG A 950 22.60 -18.43 21.66
N THR A 951 23.39 -18.81 22.67
CA THR A 951 23.11 -20.02 23.45
C THR A 951 22.02 -19.82 24.50
N LYS A 952 21.85 -18.59 25.02
CA LYS A 952 20.73 -18.20 25.89
C LYS A 952 20.26 -16.77 25.61
N PRO A 953 18.95 -16.45 25.68
CA PRO A 953 18.40 -15.14 25.31
C PRO A 953 19.09 -13.91 25.93
N ASN A 954 19.72 -14.03 27.10
CA ASN A 954 20.33 -12.93 27.85
C ASN A 954 21.87 -12.88 27.76
N GLU A 955 22.49 -13.57 26.80
CA GLU A 955 23.94 -13.58 26.63
C GLU A 955 24.43 -12.51 25.64
N ASP A 956 25.40 -11.69 26.04
CA ASP A 956 25.97 -10.60 25.23
C ASP A 956 26.91 -11.08 24.10
N PHE A 957 26.86 -12.37 23.75
CA PHE A 957 27.72 -12.96 22.72
C PHE A 957 27.01 -14.09 21.95
N PHE A 958 27.46 -14.29 20.72
CA PHE A 958 27.03 -15.35 19.81
C PHE A 958 28.16 -16.36 19.63
N ILE A 959 27.81 -17.64 19.50
CA ILE A 959 28.72 -18.77 19.31
C ILE A 959 28.52 -19.36 17.92
N CYS A 960 29.62 -19.75 17.26
CA CYS A 960 29.56 -20.64 16.11
C CYS A 960 29.64 -22.10 16.58
N PRO A 961 28.58 -22.93 16.46
CA PRO A 961 28.62 -24.34 16.89
C PRO A 961 29.70 -25.19 16.21
N ASN A 962 30.14 -24.78 15.03
CA ASN A 962 31.12 -25.55 14.26
C ASN A 962 32.58 -25.29 14.68
N CYS A 963 32.93 -24.06 15.06
CA CYS A 963 34.31 -23.71 15.46
C CYS A 963 34.44 -23.17 16.89
N ASN A 964 33.32 -23.09 17.62
CA ASN A 964 33.17 -22.55 18.98
C ASN A 964 33.76 -21.14 19.17
N CYS A 965 33.86 -20.34 18.09
CA CYS A 965 34.25 -18.95 18.22
C CYS A 965 33.12 -18.13 18.85
N HIS A 966 33.51 -17.14 19.66
CA HIS A 966 32.58 -16.23 20.31
C HIS A 966 32.66 -14.85 19.62
N SER A 967 31.51 -14.24 19.35
CA SER A 967 31.39 -12.89 18.81
C SER A 967 30.50 -12.07 19.73
N LEU A 968 31.04 -11.00 20.32
CA LEU A 968 30.25 -10.08 21.14
C LEU A 968 29.09 -9.49 20.33
N GLU A 969 27.94 -9.29 20.98
CA GLU A 969 26.73 -8.70 20.39
C GLU A 969 27.02 -7.35 19.73
N THR A 970 27.89 -6.53 20.34
CA THR A 970 28.31 -5.24 19.77
C THR A 970 29.01 -5.39 18.41
N ASN A 971 29.77 -6.47 18.19
CA ASN A 971 30.42 -6.74 16.91
C ASN A 971 29.41 -7.26 15.88
N VAL A 972 28.47 -8.11 16.31
CA VAL A 972 27.36 -8.60 15.48
C VAL A 972 26.49 -7.41 15.02
N LYS A 973 26.11 -6.50 15.93
CA LYS A 973 25.38 -5.27 15.62
C LYS A 973 26.11 -4.35 14.64
N LYS A 974 27.43 -4.18 14.78
CA LYS A 974 28.22 -3.42 13.79
C LYS A 974 28.15 -4.04 12.40
N LYS A 975 28.27 -5.38 12.31
CA LYS A 975 28.15 -6.10 11.03
C LYS A 975 26.76 -5.91 10.41
N ILE A 976 25.71 -5.96 11.22
CA ILE A 976 24.33 -5.69 10.77
C ILE A 976 24.21 -4.30 10.15
N ASN A 977 24.71 -3.27 10.84
CA ASN A 977 24.65 -1.90 10.33
C ASN A 977 25.41 -1.75 8.99
N SER A 978 26.54 -2.46 8.83
CA SER A 978 27.25 -2.52 7.55
C SER A 978 26.42 -3.21 6.47
N ILE A 979 25.81 -4.36 6.75
CA ILE A 979 24.92 -5.07 5.82
C ILE A 979 23.79 -4.16 5.34
N GLN A 980 23.11 -3.47 6.26
CA GLN A 980 22.02 -2.54 5.92
C GLN A 980 22.49 -1.40 5.03
N SER A 981 23.69 -0.85 5.30
CA SER A 981 24.30 0.19 4.47
C SER A 981 24.59 -0.32 3.04
N TYR A 982 25.12 -1.54 2.92
CA TYR A 982 25.39 -2.14 1.60
C TYR A 982 24.10 -2.42 0.82
N LEU A 983 23.08 -3.01 1.45
CA LEU A 983 21.78 -3.25 0.81
C LEU A 983 21.17 -1.95 0.29
N LYS A 984 21.15 -0.90 1.13
CA LYS A 984 20.66 0.43 0.73
C LYS A 984 21.46 1.01 -0.44
N ARG A 985 22.78 0.88 -0.42
CA ARG A 985 23.64 1.36 -1.49
C ARG A 985 23.38 0.63 -2.80
N ILE A 986 23.19 -0.69 -2.77
CA ILE A 986 22.83 -1.46 -3.96
C ILE A 986 21.48 -0.99 -4.52
N ASP A 987 20.47 -0.79 -3.67
CA ASP A 987 19.17 -0.27 -4.10
C ASP A 987 19.28 1.11 -4.77
N ASP A 988 20.06 2.02 -4.19
CA ASP A 988 20.31 3.34 -4.77
C ASP A 988 21.00 3.25 -6.14
N ILE A 989 21.95 2.32 -6.31
CA ILE A 989 22.64 2.10 -7.59
C ILE A 989 21.67 1.53 -8.63
N LEU A 990 20.87 0.53 -8.26
CA LEU A 990 19.88 -0.09 -9.15
C LEU A 990 18.88 0.96 -9.68
N LYS A 991 18.38 1.85 -8.81
CA LYS A 991 17.52 2.98 -9.23
C LYS A 991 18.22 3.92 -10.21
N GLN A 992 19.49 4.24 -9.97
CA GLN A 992 20.24 5.08 -10.91
C GLN A 992 20.51 4.41 -12.26
N ILE A 993 20.61 3.08 -12.32
CA ILE A 993 20.73 2.33 -13.59
C ILE A 993 19.43 2.47 -14.39
N GLU A 994 18.28 2.39 -13.73
CA GLU A 994 16.96 2.56 -14.35
C GLU A 994 16.77 3.98 -14.91
N GLU A 995 17.25 5.00 -14.20
CA GLU A 995 17.18 6.41 -14.64
C GLU A 995 18.21 6.77 -15.73
N PHE A 996 19.43 6.20 -15.66
CA PHE A 996 20.56 6.57 -16.52
C PHE A 996 21.29 5.33 -17.10
N PRO A 997 20.79 4.74 -18.20
CA PRO A 997 21.29 3.46 -18.73
C PRO A 997 22.73 3.47 -19.25
N ASN A 998 23.31 4.65 -19.52
CA ASN A 998 24.59 4.79 -20.23
C ASN A 998 25.84 4.37 -19.42
N ASP A 999 25.74 4.28 -18.08
CA ASP A 999 26.87 3.87 -17.19
C ASP A 999 26.57 2.56 -16.44
N SER A 1000 25.73 1.70 -17.01
CA SER A 1000 25.22 0.51 -16.33
C SER A 1000 26.33 -0.50 -15.98
N ILE A 1001 27.37 -0.65 -16.80
CA ILE A 1001 28.41 -1.69 -16.59
C ILE A 1001 29.23 -1.44 -15.32
N ASN A 1002 29.73 -0.22 -15.12
CA ASN A 1002 30.58 0.11 -13.97
C ASN A 1002 29.78 0.01 -12.66
N LYS A 1003 28.53 0.49 -12.69
CA LYS A 1003 27.60 0.40 -11.56
C LYS A 1003 27.25 -1.05 -11.22
N MET A 1004 27.07 -1.91 -12.22
CA MET A 1004 26.87 -3.34 -11.97
C MET A 1004 28.11 -3.98 -11.33
N ILE A 1005 29.33 -3.64 -11.76
CA ILE A 1005 30.58 -4.12 -11.11
C ILE A 1005 30.68 -3.67 -9.65
N GLU A 1006 30.28 -2.41 -9.35
CA GLU A 1006 30.18 -1.92 -7.96
C GLU A 1006 29.21 -2.79 -7.13
N ILE A 1007 28.06 -3.16 -7.70
CA ILE A 1007 27.09 -4.08 -7.06
C ILE A 1007 27.72 -5.46 -6.83
N GLU A 1008 28.44 -6.04 -7.80
CA GLU A 1008 29.12 -7.34 -7.63
C GLU A 1008 30.05 -7.31 -6.40
N GLY A 1009 30.83 -6.23 -6.23
CA GLY A 1009 31.71 -6.07 -5.07
C GLY A 1009 30.97 -6.03 -3.73
N TYR A 1010 29.79 -5.41 -3.68
CA TYR A 1010 28.96 -5.46 -2.46
C TYR A 1010 28.33 -6.84 -2.23
N LEU A 1011 27.92 -7.53 -3.29
CA LEU A 1011 27.35 -8.88 -3.19
C LEU A 1011 28.35 -9.89 -2.66
N ASP A 1012 29.61 -9.82 -3.10
CA ASP A 1012 30.68 -10.70 -2.60
C ASP A 1012 30.88 -10.52 -1.09
N ILE A 1013 30.87 -9.27 -0.61
CA ILE A 1013 30.94 -8.97 0.83
C ILE A 1013 29.71 -9.52 1.56
N LEU A 1014 28.52 -9.33 1.00
CA LEU A 1014 27.28 -9.81 1.60
C LEU A 1014 27.25 -11.34 1.69
N GLU A 1015 27.72 -12.07 0.68
CA GLU A 1015 27.83 -13.53 0.70
C GLU A 1015 28.80 -14.06 1.77
N GLU A 1016 29.82 -13.29 2.14
CA GLU A 1016 30.74 -13.62 3.25
C GLU A 1016 30.15 -13.29 4.63
N MET A 1017 29.26 -12.30 4.70
CA MET A 1017 28.67 -11.84 5.96
C MET A 1017 27.38 -12.58 6.32
N LEU A 1018 26.58 -12.96 5.33
CA LEU A 1018 25.25 -13.52 5.49
C LEU A 1018 25.24 -15.03 5.26
N CYS A 1019 24.44 -15.74 6.06
CA CYS A 1019 24.25 -17.16 5.83
C CYS A 1019 23.40 -17.33 4.57
N ARG A 1020 24.06 -17.75 3.48
CA ARG A 1020 23.49 -17.79 2.12
C ARG A 1020 22.14 -18.51 2.10
N ASP A 1021 22.07 -19.69 2.69
CA ASP A 1021 20.87 -20.54 2.67
C ASP A 1021 19.74 -20.03 3.59
N GLN A 1022 19.99 -19.00 4.39
CA GLN A 1022 19.02 -18.43 5.33
C GLN A 1022 18.71 -16.95 5.05
N SER A 1023 19.22 -16.40 3.94
CA SER A 1023 19.09 -14.97 3.61
C SER A 1023 18.27 -14.77 2.34
N TYR A 1024 16.94 -14.90 2.45
CA TYR A 1024 16.04 -14.78 1.31
C TYR A 1024 16.16 -13.45 0.54
N HIS A 1025 16.33 -12.33 1.24
CA HIS A 1025 16.52 -11.02 0.60
C HIS A 1025 17.74 -10.99 -0.34
N LEU A 1026 18.79 -11.76 -0.04
CA LEU A 1026 19.94 -11.90 -0.92
C LEU A 1026 19.58 -12.67 -2.20
N GLY A 1027 18.69 -13.65 -2.12
CA GLY A 1027 18.12 -14.33 -3.29
C GLY A 1027 17.38 -13.38 -4.22
N HIS A 1028 16.45 -12.58 -3.67
CA HIS A 1028 15.73 -11.56 -4.45
C HIS A 1028 16.67 -10.51 -5.07
N LEU A 1029 17.75 -10.16 -4.36
CA LEU A 1029 18.75 -9.25 -4.90
C LEU A 1029 19.51 -9.86 -6.08
N PHE A 1030 19.83 -11.15 -6.02
CA PHE A 1030 20.43 -11.86 -7.16
C PHE A 1030 19.49 -11.97 -8.35
N ASP A 1031 18.19 -12.17 -8.15
CA ASP A 1031 17.20 -12.15 -9.23
C ASP A 1031 17.17 -10.79 -9.93
N ARG A 1032 17.10 -9.69 -9.18
CA ARG A 1032 17.17 -8.32 -9.74
C ARG A 1032 18.47 -8.09 -10.52
N VAL A 1033 19.60 -8.50 -9.98
CA VAL A 1033 20.91 -8.37 -10.63
C VAL A 1033 20.98 -9.21 -11.91
N SER A 1034 20.39 -10.41 -11.90
CA SER A 1034 20.23 -11.25 -13.09
C SER A 1034 19.44 -10.52 -14.19
N GLU A 1035 18.34 -9.86 -13.81
CA GLU A 1035 17.52 -9.07 -14.73
C GLU A 1035 18.30 -7.93 -15.40
N HIS A 1036 19.08 -7.18 -14.63
CA HIS A 1036 19.90 -6.13 -15.21
C HIS A 1036 20.97 -6.68 -16.16
N TYR A 1037 21.62 -7.81 -15.82
CA TYR A 1037 22.58 -8.43 -16.74
C TYR A 1037 21.93 -8.94 -18.02
N TRP A 1038 20.71 -9.46 -17.94
CA TRP A 1038 19.96 -9.82 -19.13
C TRP A 1038 19.68 -8.62 -20.03
N LYS A 1039 19.18 -7.50 -19.46
CA LYS A 1039 18.92 -6.27 -20.23
C LYS A 1039 20.16 -5.73 -20.94
N MET A 1040 21.35 -6.13 -20.49
CA MET A 1040 22.65 -5.78 -21.06
C MET A 1040 23.23 -6.85 -21.99
N ASP A 1041 22.42 -7.85 -22.38
CA ASP A 1041 22.80 -8.97 -23.24
C ASP A 1041 23.98 -9.79 -22.69
N LYS A 1042 24.08 -9.89 -21.36
CA LYS A 1042 25.09 -10.69 -20.64
C LYS A 1042 24.47 -11.97 -20.08
N VAL A 1043 23.95 -12.82 -20.97
CA VAL A 1043 23.22 -14.06 -20.66
C VAL A 1043 23.97 -14.95 -19.64
N GLY A 1044 25.28 -15.13 -19.80
CA GLY A 1044 26.07 -15.96 -18.87
C GLY A 1044 26.11 -15.42 -17.43
N LYS A 1045 26.22 -14.10 -17.24
CA LYS A 1045 26.15 -13.48 -15.90
C LYS A 1045 24.74 -13.51 -15.33
N SER A 1046 23.72 -13.32 -16.18
CA SER A 1046 22.32 -13.46 -15.79
C SER A 1046 22.04 -14.89 -15.26
N ILE A 1047 22.42 -15.93 -16.00
CA ILE A 1047 22.32 -17.33 -15.56
C ILE A 1047 23.07 -17.57 -14.25
N PHE A 1048 24.27 -17.00 -14.09
CA PHE A 1048 25.06 -17.15 -12.86
C PHE A 1048 24.32 -16.62 -11.63
N TYR A 1049 23.82 -15.38 -11.68
CA TYR A 1049 23.10 -14.79 -10.56
C TYR A 1049 21.72 -15.42 -10.34
N LEU A 1050 21.00 -15.79 -11.40
CA LEU A 1050 19.72 -16.49 -11.27
C LEU A 1050 19.87 -17.86 -10.59
N ASN A 1051 20.92 -18.62 -10.92
CA ASN A 1051 21.22 -19.87 -10.21
C ASN A 1051 21.52 -19.63 -8.71
N LYS A 1052 22.15 -18.49 -8.36
CA LYS A 1052 22.32 -18.13 -6.95
C LYS A 1052 20.98 -17.84 -6.27
N SER A 1053 20.08 -17.12 -6.95
CA SER A 1053 18.70 -16.86 -6.48
C SER A 1053 17.94 -18.18 -6.23
N ILE A 1054 17.89 -19.05 -7.24
CA ILE A 1054 17.23 -20.37 -7.20
C ILE A 1054 17.70 -21.20 -6.01
N SER A 1055 19.01 -21.25 -5.78
CA SER A 1055 19.59 -22.00 -4.66
C SER A 1055 19.08 -21.49 -3.30
N ILE A 1056 19.00 -20.17 -3.12
CA ILE A 1056 18.55 -19.55 -1.87
C ILE A 1056 17.04 -19.73 -1.67
N ILE A 1057 16.25 -19.55 -2.74
CA ILE A 1057 14.80 -19.70 -2.72
C ILE A 1057 14.43 -21.15 -2.41
N ALA A 1058 15.06 -22.13 -3.06
CA ALA A 1058 14.85 -23.55 -2.77
C ALA A 1058 15.22 -23.92 -1.33
N ALA A 1059 16.29 -23.34 -0.77
CA ALA A 1059 16.71 -23.58 0.61
C ALA A 1059 15.72 -23.02 1.65
N ASN A 1060 15.09 -21.87 1.36
CA ASN A 1060 14.19 -21.19 2.30
C ASN A 1060 12.73 -21.65 2.18
N LEU A 1061 12.23 -21.86 0.97
CA LEU A 1061 10.82 -22.16 0.70
C LEU A 1061 10.58 -23.63 0.33
N GLY A 1062 11.66 -24.39 0.09
CA GLY A 1062 11.61 -25.80 -0.30
C GLY A 1062 11.54 -26.01 -1.82
N PRO A 1063 11.79 -27.25 -2.27
CA PRO A 1063 11.89 -27.60 -3.70
C PRO A 1063 10.54 -27.64 -4.43
N ASN A 1064 9.43 -27.52 -3.71
CA ASN A 1064 8.07 -27.56 -4.26
C ASN A 1064 7.34 -26.22 -4.09
N SER A 1065 8.05 -25.11 -3.90
CA SER A 1065 7.42 -23.79 -3.76
C SER A 1065 7.00 -23.20 -5.10
N ILE A 1066 6.00 -22.32 -5.08
CA ILE A 1066 5.54 -21.59 -6.27
C ILE A 1066 6.63 -20.61 -6.72
N GLU A 1067 7.29 -19.95 -5.77
CA GLU A 1067 8.36 -18.99 -5.98
C GLU A 1067 9.54 -19.62 -6.73
N LEU A 1068 9.92 -20.85 -6.35
CA LEU A 1068 10.96 -21.59 -7.06
C LEU A 1068 10.55 -21.90 -8.51
N SER A 1069 9.27 -22.20 -8.74
CA SER A 1069 8.77 -22.48 -10.10
C SER A 1069 8.95 -21.28 -11.03
N PHE A 1070 8.75 -20.05 -10.54
CA PHE A 1070 8.96 -18.82 -11.33
C PHE A 1070 10.43 -18.63 -11.71
N GLU A 1071 11.35 -18.78 -10.74
CA GLU A 1071 12.77 -18.64 -11.00
C GLU A 1071 13.29 -19.70 -11.98
N LEU A 1072 12.77 -20.92 -11.88
CA LEU A 1072 13.09 -22.01 -12.80
C LEU A 1072 12.54 -21.75 -14.22
N VAL A 1073 11.37 -21.14 -14.37
CA VAL A 1073 10.85 -20.71 -15.68
C VAL A 1073 11.79 -19.67 -16.31
N LYS A 1074 12.21 -18.64 -15.56
CA LYS A 1074 13.20 -17.64 -16.02
C LYS A 1074 14.50 -18.31 -16.47
N LEU A 1075 14.97 -19.32 -15.72
CA LEU A 1075 16.20 -20.06 -16.06
C LEU A 1075 16.02 -20.90 -17.32
N CYS A 1076 14.88 -21.56 -17.49
CA CYS A 1076 14.54 -22.27 -18.72
C CYS A 1076 14.56 -21.34 -19.94
N ASP A 1077 14.01 -20.13 -19.81
CA ASP A 1077 14.02 -19.13 -20.88
C ASP A 1077 15.44 -18.66 -21.24
N LEU A 1078 16.26 -18.35 -20.23
CA LEU A 1078 17.68 -18.02 -20.45
C LEU A 1078 18.44 -19.16 -21.12
N TYR A 1079 18.18 -20.41 -20.73
CA TYR A 1079 18.79 -21.58 -21.36
C TYR A 1079 18.34 -21.78 -22.79
N TYR A 1080 17.08 -21.51 -23.11
CA TYR A 1080 16.59 -21.56 -24.48
C TYR A 1080 17.27 -20.51 -25.37
N VAL A 1081 17.46 -19.29 -24.86
CA VAL A 1081 18.22 -18.22 -25.57
C VAL A 1081 19.70 -18.59 -25.74
N LEU A 1082 20.32 -19.15 -24.70
CA LEU A 1082 21.71 -19.63 -24.78
C LEU A 1082 21.84 -20.73 -25.84
N PHE A 1083 20.87 -21.66 -25.89
CA PHE A 1083 20.84 -22.75 -26.85
C PHE A 1083 20.68 -22.25 -28.30
N THR A 1084 19.88 -21.21 -28.54
CA THR A 1084 19.71 -20.66 -29.91
C THR A 1084 20.91 -19.86 -30.39
N THR A 1085 21.82 -19.46 -29.50
CA THR A 1085 22.95 -18.57 -29.79
C THR A 1085 24.34 -19.22 -29.72
N THR A 1086 24.46 -20.43 -29.16
CA THR A 1086 25.76 -21.09 -28.93
C THR A 1086 25.88 -22.45 -29.63
N ASN A 1087 27.12 -22.86 -29.93
CA ASN A 1087 27.41 -24.16 -30.55
C ASN A 1087 27.42 -25.31 -29.52
N TYR A 1088 27.16 -26.52 -30.02
CA TYR A 1088 26.92 -27.75 -29.28
C TYR A 1088 27.89 -28.04 -28.11
N ASN A 1089 27.32 -28.23 -26.91
CA ASN A 1089 28.03 -28.73 -25.72
C ASN A 1089 27.16 -29.76 -24.98
N LYS A 1090 27.61 -31.02 -24.93
CA LYS A 1090 26.87 -32.15 -24.37
C LYS A 1090 26.54 -32.00 -22.87
N GLU A 1091 27.49 -31.53 -22.06
CA GLU A 1091 27.31 -31.38 -20.61
C GLU A 1091 26.30 -30.27 -20.28
N LEU A 1092 26.33 -29.19 -21.06
CA LEU A 1092 25.36 -28.11 -20.95
C LEU A 1092 23.94 -28.58 -21.34
N ASN A 1093 23.82 -29.41 -22.38
CA ASN A 1093 22.53 -29.96 -22.83
C ASN A 1093 21.86 -30.83 -21.76
N GLU A 1094 22.62 -31.70 -21.07
CA GLU A 1094 22.09 -32.54 -19.99
C GLU A 1094 21.55 -31.68 -18.83
N LYS A 1095 22.27 -30.62 -18.46
CA LYS A 1095 21.82 -29.66 -17.44
C LYS A 1095 20.56 -28.90 -17.85
N ILE A 1096 20.50 -28.44 -19.10
CA ILE A 1096 19.30 -27.76 -19.65
C ILE A 1096 18.11 -28.70 -19.60
N GLN A 1097 18.25 -29.94 -20.11
CA GLN A 1097 17.19 -30.93 -20.12
C GLN A 1097 16.66 -31.21 -18.71
N SER A 1098 17.56 -31.48 -17.75
CA SER A 1098 17.17 -31.75 -16.37
C SER A 1098 16.42 -30.56 -15.75
N THR A 1099 16.84 -29.33 -16.05
CA THR A 1099 16.17 -28.13 -15.55
C THR A 1099 14.74 -28.05 -16.09
N PHE A 1100 14.56 -28.20 -17.41
CA PHE A 1100 13.23 -28.19 -18.03
C PHE A 1100 12.31 -29.29 -17.48
N GLU A 1101 12.79 -30.53 -17.33
CA GLU A 1101 11.98 -31.64 -16.82
C GLU A 1101 11.53 -31.41 -15.37
N VAL A 1102 12.41 -30.86 -14.52
CA VAL A 1102 12.06 -30.48 -13.14
C VAL A 1102 11.04 -29.34 -13.14
N THR A 1103 11.25 -28.29 -13.95
CA THR A 1103 10.33 -27.16 -14.04
C THR A 1103 8.94 -27.59 -14.51
N ILE A 1104 8.85 -28.37 -15.59
CA ILE A 1104 7.58 -28.89 -16.15
C ILE A 1104 6.84 -29.71 -15.09
N LYS A 1105 7.55 -30.61 -14.38
CA LYS A 1105 6.95 -31.41 -13.31
C LYS A 1105 6.43 -30.52 -12.16
N LEU A 1106 7.19 -29.52 -11.76
CA LEU A 1106 6.81 -28.60 -10.69
C LEU A 1106 5.59 -27.75 -11.08
N LEU A 1107 5.56 -27.18 -12.30
CA LEU A 1107 4.40 -26.46 -12.83
C LEU A 1107 3.16 -27.37 -12.89
N GLY A 1108 3.34 -28.65 -13.22
CA GLY A 1108 2.28 -29.66 -13.20
C GLY A 1108 1.60 -29.81 -11.83
N ASN A 1109 2.34 -29.68 -10.72
CA ASN A 1109 1.77 -29.74 -9.37
C ASN A 1109 0.80 -28.58 -9.08
N PHE A 1110 1.01 -27.44 -9.73
CA PHE A 1110 0.16 -26.24 -9.59
C PHE A 1110 -0.92 -26.15 -10.69
N SER A 1111 -0.88 -27.03 -11.68
CA SER A 1111 -1.91 -27.14 -12.72
C SER A 1111 -3.18 -27.80 -12.16
N PHE A 1112 -4.34 -27.21 -12.43
CA PHE A 1112 -5.61 -27.64 -11.85
C PHE A 1112 -6.49 -28.41 -12.85
N LEU A 1113 -6.37 -28.10 -14.15
CA LEU A 1113 -7.05 -28.72 -15.29
C LEU A 1113 -6.09 -28.69 -16.49
N ASP A 1114 -6.25 -29.59 -17.48
CA ASP A 1114 -5.57 -29.54 -18.79
C ASP A 1114 -6.05 -28.36 -19.67
N ASN A 1115 -6.48 -27.25 -19.05
CA ASN A 1115 -7.04 -26.09 -19.71
C ASN A 1115 -6.00 -24.99 -19.88
N GLU A 1116 -5.98 -24.40 -21.08
CA GLU A 1116 -5.06 -23.33 -21.51
C GLU A 1116 -5.21 -22.01 -20.73
N THR A 1117 -6.17 -21.91 -19.82
CA THR A 1117 -6.41 -20.73 -18.98
C THR A 1117 -5.58 -20.69 -17.69
N CYS A 1118 -4.91 -21.78 -17.31
CA CYS A 1118 -4.04 -21.84 -16.13
C CYS A 1118 -2.60 -21.47 -16.53
N TYR A 1119 -2.02 -20.43 -15.90
CA TYR A 1119 -0.64 -20.00 -16.16
C TYR A 1119 0.35 -21.17 -16.09
N PHE A 1120 0.32 -21.95 -15.01
CA PHE A 1120 1.23 -23.08 -14.83
C PHE A 1120 1.06 -24.15 -15.91
N ALA A 1121 -0.17 -24.43 -16.35
CA ALA A 1121 -0.42 -25.38 -17.43
C ALA A 1121 0.09 -24.85 -18.78
N LYS A 1122 -0.11 -23.56 -19.05
CA LYS A 1122 0.38 -22.89 -20.27
C LYS A 1122 1.91 -22.89 -20.33
N GLU A 1123 2.57 -22.47 -19.26
CA GLU A 1123 4.03 -22.49 -19.18
C GLU A 1123 4.59 -23.90 -19.27
N SER A 1124 3.95 -24.88 -18.62
CA SER A 1124 4.32 -26.29 -18.75
C SER A 1124 4.27 -26.76 -20.20
N LYS A 1125 3.22 -26.41 -20.95
CA LYS A 1125 3.06 -26.75 -22.38
C LYS A 1125 4.10 -26.02 -23.25
N ARG A 1126 4.34 -24.73 -23.00
CA ARG A 1126 5.37 -23.92 -23.69
C ARG A 1126 6.77 -24.49 -23.51
N LEU A 1127 7.16 -24.75 -22.26
CA LEU A 1127 8.46 -25.32 -21.94
C LEU A 1127 8.62 -26.75 -22.49
N SER A 1128 7.55 -27.54 -22.51
CA SER A 1128 7.56 -28.87 -23.17
C SER A 1128 7.87 -28.73 -24.66
N SER A 1129 7.23 -27.79 -25.36
CA SER A 1129 7.50 -27.53 -26.77
C SER A 1129 8.94 -27.06 -27.03
N TYR A 1130 9.49 -26.22 -26.15
CA TYR A 1130 10.91 -25.82 -26.23
C TYR A 1130 11.84 -27.01 -26.05
N LEU A 1131 11.57 -27.86 -25.05
CA LEU A 1131 12.35 -29.05 -24.77
C LEU A 1131 12.34 -30.03 -25.96
N ASP A 1132 11.19 -30.26 -26.57
CA ASP A 1132 11.07 -31.14 -27.74
C ASP A 1132 11.84 -30.59 -28.95
N SER A 1133 11.78 -29.27 -29.19
CA SER A 1133 12.57 -28.60 -30.24
C SER A 1133 14.09 -28.74 -30.01
N MET A 1134 14.54 -28.58 -28.75
CA MET A 1134 15.94 -28.79 -28.39
C MET A 1134 16.36 -30.25 -28.57
N LYS A 1135 15.55 -31.21 -28.10
CA LYS A 1135 15.81 -32.66 -28.26
C LYS A 1135 15.92 -33.06 -29.72
N ALA A 1136 15.03 -32.56 -30.58
CA ALA A 1136 15.08 -32.84 -32.02
C ALA A 1136 16.39 -32.35 -32.66
N LYS A 1137 16.86 -31.16 -32.28
CA LYS A 1137 18.15 -30.63 -32.75
C LYS A 1137 19.34 -31.42 -32.20
N TRP A 1138 19.32 -31.79 -30.91
CA TRP A 1138 20.39 -32.62 -30.31
C TRP A 1138 20.51 -34.00 -30.95
N GLN A 1139 19.41 -34.56 -31.45
CA GLN A 1139 19.41 -35.82 -32.20
C GLN A 1139 19.89 -35.64 -33.65
N ALA A 1140 19.73 -34.45 -34.23
CA ALA A 1140 20.16 -34.13 -35.59
C ALA A 1140 21.65 -33.74 -35.69
N SER A 1141 22.23 -33.22 -34.61
CA SER A 1141 23.67 -32.91 -34.44
C SER A 1141 24.46 -34.09 -33.91
#